data_AF-M0EX99-F1
#
_entry.id   AF-M0EX99-F1
#
_cell.length_a   1.000
_cell.length_b   1.000
_cell.length_c   1.000
_cell.angle_alpha   90.00
_cell.angle_beta   90.00
_cell.angle_gamma   90.00
#
_symmetry.space_group_name_H-M   'P 1'
#
loop_
_entity.id
_entity.type
_entity.pdbx_description
1 polymer ?
#
loop_
_entity_poly.entity_id
_entity_poly.type
_entity_poly.pdbx_seq_one_letter_code
_entity_poly.pdbx_strand_id
1 'polypeptide(L)'
;MTSNPPDEVIDLRTRSPETLWGVSAESLYLAVCAVATDTPLSHALKPHHTATVLQTNDERSTETVADVHHILLTELGLVTDDGELTDRGRLVLSTEKPGETIRLVAAHQLPRIQEFLREFASIDDDRLPRSELETLIRDAEDRNFIAPLLSSLAFLDLYPEGVILDHKTIMQTIDRLEQDSTLPTMAIALINSLTTLDDPRLIARVAATHTGTSITPTQVTQTTPLNALATAKYGDPVRTSTAELADAVDDTHIAVTDDVDTFETALDPEERTVTRAGVTVDDNTVASTFPGNPTDESVTTVLDLFATIHAHPQLHSIALPPLTDVLDLDPYSDLFATIHAHPQLHSIALPPLTDVLDLDPYSLYRIVANLPGVDCSLQDDLLLMFETVPDAPGGVDRYDAFRDDLFEALHTRLSWRDSLTDVTLTETPHVRSEVIESIIMGVDDDTIAPTYFVYTLPDPDALGKERMEKYVDDQPALRRERARLKHWKDQRDNDLRRFTEMTDRLFTRGQERDLEERVVRIMTPYDDDTFSEYTSQLRSLLRDGYELRLLTRHTKQRWEWERLRDNLLGDLEENRENVTIRTYSRYKEYQRVTSETDETDLAEFGVHAKLQTIGHSIEGAALLGSANFMENSYNWNPECGVYTENSNFVAAAIDFFDHVWELSEADEVDLTSLQEIPRRSFYPSYYV
;
A
#
# COMPACT_ATOMS: atom_id res chain seq x y z
N MET A 1 20.64 -4.01 -15.11
CA MET A 1 20.17 -5.14 -15.95
C MET A 1 20.95 -5.23 -17.27
N THR A 2 20.92 -6.40 -17.92
CA THR A 2 21.26 -6.51 -19.36
C THR A 2 20.27 -5.68 -20.17
N SER A 3 20.70 -5.14 -21.32
CA SER A 3 20.00 -4.11 -22.13
C SER A 3 18.61 -4.46 -22.70
N ASN A 4 17.96 -5.54 -22.24
CA ASN A 4 16.58 -5.91 -22.57
C ASN A 4 15.87 -6.47 -21.33
N PRO A 5 14.60 -6.11 -21.10
CA PRO A 5 13.79 -6.71 -20.04
C PRO A 5 13.56 -8.21 -20.31
N PRO A 6 13.40 -9.03 -19.25
CA PRO A 6 13.05 -10.44 -19.37
C PRO A 6 11.75 -10.68 -20.14
N ASP A 7 11.61 -11.85 -20.77
CA ASP A 7 10.43 -12.21 -21.58
C ASP A 7 9.14 -12.18 -20.72
N GLU A 8 9.23 -12.57 -19.45
CA GLU A 8 8.13 -12.54 -18.48
C GLU A 8 7.60 -11.11 -18.25
N VAL A 9 8.51 -10.12 -18.21
CA VAL A 9 8.15 -8.70 -18.08
C VAL A 9 7.46 -8.20 -19.35
N ILE A 10 7.95 -8.63 -20.52
CA ILE A 10 7.33 -8.30 -21.81
C ILE A 10 5.93 -8.90 -21.91
N ASP A 11 5.76 -10.14 -21.43
CA ASP A 11 4.49 -10.85 -21.43
C ASP A 11 3.42 -10.13 -20.61
N LEU A 12 3.76 -9.53 -19.47
CA LEU A 12 2.83 -8.73 -18.67
C LEU A 12 2.39 -7.42 -19.37
N ARG A 13 3.14 -6.94 -20.37
CA ARG A 13 2.85 -5.66 -21.06
C ARG A 13 2.01 -5.77 -22.31
N THR A 14 1.78 -6.97 -22.85
CA THR A 14 1.14 -7.15 -24.17
C THR A 14 -0.26 -6.54 -24.31
N ARG A 15 -0.96 -6.20 -23.20
CA ARG A 15 -2.25 -5.48 -23.24
C ARG A 15 -2.32 -4.25 -22.32
N SER A 16 -1.25 -3.99 -21.57
CA SER A 16 -1.14 -2.86 -20.63
C SER A 16 0.27 -2.28 -20.78
N PRO A 17 0.58 -1.57 -21.88
CA PRO A 17 1.91 -1.01 -22.07
C PRO A 17 2.27 0.10 -21.07
N GLU A 18 1.28 0.65 -20.36
CA GLU A 18 1.37 1.78 -19.43
C GLU A 18 1.80 1.40 -18.00
N THR A 19 1.59 0.15 -17.57
CA THR A 19 1.95 -0.36 -16.23
C THR A 19 2.53 -1.76 -16.33
N LEU A 20 3.30 -2.18 -15.33
CA LEU A 20 3.57 -3.61 -15.15
C LEU A 20 2.33 -4.25 -14.51
N TRP A 21 1.59 -5.03 -15.30
CA TRP A 21 0.34 -5.63 -14.86
C TRP A 21 0.55 -6.41 -13.55
N GLY A 22 -0.29 -6.14 -12.53
CA GLY A 22 -0.25 -6.83 -11.25
C GLY A 22 0.95 -6.48 -10.36
N VAL A 23 1.70 -5.42 -10.68
CA VAL A 23 2.80 -4.90 -9.86
C VAL A 23 2.40 -3.56 -9.25
N SER A 24 2.61 -3.43 -7.95
CA SER A 24 2.47 -2.22 -7.15
C SER A 24 3.47 -2.21 -5.99
N ALA A 25 3.59 -1.09 -5.27
CA ALA A 25 4.42 -1.04 -4.08
C ALA A 25 3.89 -2.01 -2.99
N GLU A 26 2.57 -2.13 -2.87
CA GLU A 26 1.88 -3.03 -1.95
C GLU A 26 2.10 -4.50 -2.33
N SER A 27 2.07 -4.84 -3.62
CA SER A 27 2.32 -6.21 -4.08
C SER A 27 3.78 -6.64 -3.88
N LEU A 28 4.73 -5.72 -4.08
CA LEU A 28 6.15 -5.96 -3.75
C LEU A 28 6.33 -6.18 -2.26
N TYR A 29 5.66 -5.42 -1.39
CA TYR A 29 5.68 -5.68 0.05
C TYR A 29 5.08 -7.06 0.40
N LEU A 30 3.97 -7.46 -0.21
CA LEU A 30 3.41 -8.81 -0.03
C LEU A 30 4.37 -9.90 -0.50
N ALA A 31 5.14 -9.65 -1.56
CA ALA A 31 6.17 -10.55 -2.05
C ALA A 31 7.32 -10.67 -1.04
N VAL A 32 7.80 -9.57 -0.44
CA VAL A 32 8.78 -9.61 0.66
C VAL A 32 8.24 -10.40 1.85
N CYS A 33 6.98 -10.19 2.23
CA CYS A 33 6.32 -10.97 3.29
C CYS A 33 6.29 -12.46 2.97
N ALA A 34 6.10 -12.81 1.69
CA ALA A 34 6.07 -14.19 1.24
C ALA A 34 7.42 -14.88 1.47
N VAL A 35 8.52 -14.21 1.11
CA VAL A 35 9.89 -14.69 1.33
C VAL A 35 10.17 -14.86 2.83
N ALA A 36 9.79 -13.88 3.65
CA ALA A 36 9.97 -13.91 5.10
C ALA A 36 9.28 -15.10 5.79
N THR A 37 8.14 -15.51 5.23
CA THR A 37 7.25 -16.54 5.81
C THR A 37 7.30 -17.86 5.05
N ASP A 38 8.24 -18.02 4.12
CA ASP A 38 8.36 -19.19 3.23
C ASP A 38 7.02 -19.55 2.54
N THR A 39 6.24 -18.52 2.21
CA THR A 39 4.96 -18.66 1.52
C THR A 39 5.19 -18.55 0.02
N PRO A 40 4.61 -19.43 -0.82
CA PRO A 40 4.70 -19.29 -2.28
C PRO A 40 4.22 -17.91 -2.75
N LEU A 41 5.01 -17.23 -3.59
CA LEU A 41 4.68 -15.90 -4.12
C LEU A 41 3.29 -15.85 -4.78
N SER A 42 2.94 -16.86 -5.58
CA SER A 42 1.62 -16.96 -6.23
C SER A 42 0.47 -17.01 -5.23
N HIS A 43 0.69 -17.59 -4.04
CA HIS A 43 -0.30 -17.60 -2.98
C HIS A 43 -0.38 -16.24 -2.28
N ALA A 44 0.77 -15.66 -1.92
CA ALA A 44 0.85 -14.38 -1.22
C ALA A 44 0.27 -13.21 -2.05
N LEU A 45 0.50 -13.23 -3.36
CA LEU A 45 0.05 -12.19 -4.30
C LEU A 45 -1.42 -12.34 -4.73
N LYS A 46 -2.11 -13.43 -4.35
CA LYS A 46 -3.49 -13.70 -4.76
C LYS A 46 -4.46 -12.53 -4.52
N PRO A 47 -4.45 -11.83 -3.36
CA PRO A 47 -5.34 -10.69 -3.14
C PRO A 47 -5.10 -9.57 -4.15
N HIS A 48 -3.84 -9.24 -4.42
CA HIS A 48 -3.47 -8.21 -5.39
C HIS A 48 -3.80 -8.62 -6.82
N HIS A 49 -3.44 -9.85 -7.21
CA HIS A 49 -3.80 -10.40 -8.51
C HIS A 49 -5.31 -10.33 -8.76
N THR A 50 -6.12 -10.75 -7.79
CA THR A 50 -7.59 -10.68 -7.90
C THR A 50 -8.06 -9.24 -8.06
N ALA A 51 -7.53 -8.31 -7.27
CA ALA A 51 -7.86 -6.89 -7.38
C ALA A 51 -7.50 -6.32 -8.76
N THR A 52 -6.31 -6.62 -9.29
CA THR A 52 -5.89 -6.18 -10.63
C THR A 52 -6.75 -6.79 -11.72
N VAL A 53 -7.11 -8.08 -11.63
CA VAL A 53 -8.03 -8.72 -12.59
C VAL A 53 -9.38 -8.01 -12.58
N LEU A 54 -9.92 -7.68 -11.40
CA LEU A 54 -11.17 -6.94 -11.31
C LEU A 54 -11.03 -5.55 -11.96
N GLN A 55 -9.98 -4.80 -11.61
CA GLN A 55 -9.70 -3.45 -12.13
C GLN A 55 -9.48 -3.37 -13.63
N THR A 56 -8.81 -4.37 -14.21
CA THR A 56 -8.39 -4.34 -15.61
C THR A 56 -9.24 -5.22 -16.52
N ASN A 57 -10.04 -6.13 -15.95
CA ASN A 57 -10.70 -7.23 -16.65
C ASN A 57 -9.73 -8.06 -17.54
N ASP A 58 -8.44 -8.07 -17.20
CA ASP A 58 -7.40 -8.79 -17.90
C ASP A 58 -6.78 -9.81 -16.95
N GLU A 59 -6.97 -11.10 -17.22
CA GLU A 59 -6.40 -12.18 -16.41
C GLU A 59 -5.04 -12.61 -16.95
N ARG A 60 -4.02 -12.54 -16.08
CA ARG A 60 -2.65 -13.01 -16.37
C ARG A 60 -2.30 -14.23 -15.53
N SER A 61 -1.35 -15.02 -16.02
CA SER A 61 -0.83 -16.17 -15.29
C SER A 61 -0.25 -15.74 -13.94
N THR A 62 -0.72 -16.37 -12.85
CA THR A 62 -0.19 -16.14 -11.50
C THR A 62 1.29 -16.51 -11.38
N GLU A 63 1.77 -17.45 -12.22
CA GLU A 63 3.18 -17.85 -12.26
C GLU A 63 4.03 -16.72 -12.86
N THR A 64 3.64 -16.19 -14.03
CA THR A 64 4.33 -15.05 -14.67
C THR A 64 4.38 -13.83 -13.75
N VAL A 65 3.29 -13.56 -13.03
CA VAL A 65 3.24 -12.46 -12.06
C VAL A 65 4.22 -12.71 -10.90
N ALA A 66 4.26 -13.94 -10.38
CA ALA A 66 5.21 -14.31 -9.32
C ALA A 66 6.66 -14.20 -9.80
N ASP A 67 6.97 -14.63 -11.03
CA ASP A 67 8.30 -14.55 -11.62
C ASP A 67 8.77 -13.09 -11.76
N VAL A 68 7.88 -12.21 -12.25
CA VAL A 68 8.19 -10.77 -12.33
C VAL A 68 8.40 -10.15 -10.95
N HIS A 69 7.64 -10.55 -9.93
CA HIS A 69 7.90 -10.09 -8.56
C HIS A 69 9.25 -10.60 -8.06
N HIS A 70 9.61 -11.85 -8.32
CA HIS A 70 10.90 -12.38 -7.92
C HIS A 70 12.06 -11.60 -8.57
N ILE A 71 11.98 -11.35 -9.89
CA ILE A 71 12.94 -10.51 -10.61
C ILE A 71 13.04 -9.12 -9.98
N LEU A 72 11.91 -8.47 -9.70
CA LEU A 72 11.88 -7.15 -9.08
C LEU A 72 12.47 -7.16 -7.66
N LEU A 73 12.17 -8.16 -6.83
CA LEU A 73 12.75 -8.25 -5.49
C LEU A 73 14.27 -8.33 -5.54
N THR A 74 14.83 -9.09 -6.48
CA THR A 74 16.29 -9.22 -6.67
C THR A 74 16.90 -7.92 -7.19
N GLU A 75 16.31 -7.29 -8.21
CA GLU A 75 16.79 -6.01 -8.77
C GLU A 75 16.69 -4.85 -7.77
N LEU A 76 15.68 -4.86 -6.92
CA LEU A 76 15.52 -3.91 -5.80
C LEU A 76 16.42 -4.26 -4.61
N GLY A 77 17.22 -5.34 -4.70
CA GLY A 77 18.10 -5.79 -3.64
C GLY A 77 17.38 -6.06 -2.33
N LEU A 78 16.11 -6.49 -2.40
CA LEU A 78 15.28 -6.89 -1.26
C LEU A 78 15.49 -8.37 -0.91
N VAL A 79 15.86 -9.15 -1.91
CA VAL A 79 16.33 -10.54 -1.75
C VAL A 79 17.68 -10.72 -2.44
N THR A 80 18.46 -11.68 -1.96
CA THR A 80 19.66 -12.17 -2.63
C THR A 80 19.28 -13.03 -3.84
N ASP A 81 20.25 -13.32 -4.72
CA ASP A 81 20.06 -14.23 -5.86
C ASP A 81 19.60 -15.64 -5.43
N ASP A 82 19.96 -16.06 -4.22
CA ASP A 82 19.57 -17.34 -3.63
C ASP A 82 18.16 -17.31 -2.99
N GLY A 83 17.46 -16.16 -3.05
CA GLY A 83 16.10 -15.98 -2.57
C GLY A 83 15.98 -15.67 -1.08
N GLU A 84 17.06 -15.27 -0.42
CA GLU A 84 17.04 -14.90 1.01
C GLU A 84 16.82 -13.39 1.20
N LEU A 85 16.15 -12.99 2.29
CA LEU A 85 15.97 -11.57 2.58
C LEU A 85 17.30 -10.87 2.87
N THR A 86 17.49 -9.72 2.21
CA THR A 86 18.57 -8.79 2.52
C THR A 86 18.20 -7.93 3.73
N ASP A 87 19.17 -7.15 4.21
CA ASP A 87 18.89 -6.16 5.26
C ASP A 87 17.86 -5.12 4.81
N ARG A 88 17.85 -4.76 3.53
CA ARG A 88 16.80 -3.88 2.97
C ARG A 88 15.43 -4.54 2.98
N GLY A 89 15.35 -5.82 2.60
CA GLY A 89 14.12 -6.60 2.67
C GLY A 89 13.56 -6.66 4.09
N ARG A 90 14.42 -6.87 5.09
CA ARG A 90 14.03 -6.87 6.51
C ARG A 90 13.53 -5.52 7.00
N LEU A 91 14.18 -4.42 6.58
CA LEU A 91 13.70 -3.07 6.91
C LEU A 91 12.38 -2.71 6.21
N VAL A 92 12.11 -3.27 5.04
CA VAL A 92 10.79 -3.16 4.40
C VAL A 92 9.70 -3.86 5.21
N LEU A 93 10.01 -4.98 5.87
CA LEU A 93 9.03 -5.70 6.70
C LEU A 93 8.65 -4.96 7.98
N SER A 94 9.55 -4.13 8.52
CA SER A 94 9.37 -3.44 9.80
C SER A 94 8.78 -2.04 9.71
N THR A 95 8.54 -1.53 8.50
CA THR A 95 7.98 -0.20 8.31
C THR A 95 6.45 -0.18 8.44
N GLU A 96 5.92 0.89 9.05
CA GLU A 96 4.48 1.17 9.04
C GLU A 96 3.99 1.67 7.67
N LYS A 97 4.92 2.07 6.78
CA LYS A 97 4.61 2.65 5.47
C LYS A 97 5.33 1.90 4.34
N PRO A 98 4.88 0.68 4.01
CA PRO A 98 5.54 -0.17 3.02
C PRO A 98 5.59 0.45 1.63
N GLY A 99 4.52 1.12 1.18
CA GLY A 99 4.48 1.77 -0.14
C GLY A 99 5.54 2.85 -0.32
N GLU A 100 5.66 3.79 0.64
CA GLU A 100 6.71 4.82 0.65
C GLU A 100 8.12 4.19 0.69
N THR A 101 8.27 3.08 1.42
CA THR A 101 9.55 2.40 1.61
C THR A 101 10.02 1.69 0.34
N ILE A 102 9.14 0.93 -0.32
CA ILE A 102 9.43 0.27 -1.61
C ILE A 102 9.78 1.30 -2.69
N ARG A 103 9.05 2.42 -2.75
CA ARG A 103 9.35 3.54 -3.67
C ARG A 103 10.74 4.10 -3.44
N LEU A 104 11.11 4.35 -2.17
CA LEU A 104 12.44 4.81 -1.81
C LEU A 104 13.52 3.80 -2.22
N VAL A 105 13.32 2.51 -1.94
CA VAL A 105 14.26 1.45 -2.34
C VAL A 105 14.43 1.40 -3.86
N ALA A 106 13.34 1.48 -4.62
CA ALA A 106 13.38 1.48 -6.09
C ALA A 106 14.14 2.68 -6.63
N ALA A 107 13.84 3.88 -6.13
CA ALA A 107 14.54 5.10 -6.51
C ALA A 107 16.02 5.09 -6.12
N HIS A 108 16.37 4.38 -5.04
CA HIS A 108 17.74 4.27 -4.56
C HIS A 108 18.56 3.18 -5.28
N GLN A 109 17.95 2.04 -5.62
CA GLN A 109 18.66 0.92 -6.27
C GLN A 109 18.76 1.06 -7.77
N LEU A 110 17.71 1.59 -8.41
CA LEU A 110 17.66 1.72 -9.86
C LEU A 110 18.05 3.15 -10.22
N PRO A 111 19.31 3.41 -10.66
CA PRO A 111 19.78 4.78 -10.86
C PRO A 111 18.95 5.50 -11.92
N ARG A 112 18.42 4.74 -12.89
CA ARG A 112 17.56 5.27 -13.93
C ARG A 112 16.23 5.81 -13.41
N ILE A 113 15.62 5.17 -12.41
CA ILE A 113 14.44 5.71 -11.72
C ILE A 113 14.82 7.04 -11.05
N GLN A 114 15.94 7.08 -10.34
CA GLN A 114 16.42 8.30 -9.68
C GLN A 114 16.61 9.47 -10.66
N GLU A 115 17.16 9.20 -11.84
CA GLU A 115 17.32 10.19 -12.91
C GLU A 115 15.95 10.71 -13.38
N PHE A 116 15.00 9.82 -13.67
CA PHE A 116 13.63 10.22 -14.06
C PHE A 116 12.96 11.08 -12.98
N LEU A 117 13.06 10.69 -11.71
CA LEU A 117 12.46 11.47 -10.62
C LEU A 117 13.06 12.88 -10.54
N ARG A 118 14.38 13.03 -10.68
CA ARG A 118 15.02 14.36 -10.71
C ARG A 118 14.63 15.17 -11.94
N GLU A 119 14.52 14.53 -13.10
CA GLU A 119 14.04 15.18 -14.32
C GLU A 119 12.60 15.67 -14.14
N PHE A 120 11.70 14.82 -13.62
CA PHE A 120 10.31 15.17 -13.33
C PHE A 120 10.15 16.25 -12.28
N ALA A 121 10.96 16.23 -11.22
CA ALA A 121 10.96 17.27 -10.18
C ALA A 121 11.33 18.67 -10.71
N SER A 122 11.98 18.76 -11.87
CA SER A 122 12.29 20.04 -12.52
C SER A 122 11.17 20.59 -13.41
N ILE A 123 10.08 19.84 -13.58
CA ILE A 123 8.94 20.18 -14.43
C ILE A 123 7.88 20.87 -13.57
N ASP A 124 7.49 22.10 -13.94
CA ASP A 124 6.53 22.90 -13.16
C ASP A 124 5.06 22.43 -13.31
N ASP A 125 4.75 21.61 -14.32
CA ASP A 125 3.41 21.09 -14.60
C ASP A 125 3.29 19.62 -14.16
N ASP A 126 2.11 19.25 -13.66
CA ASP A 126 1.78 17.86 -13.33
C ASP A 126 1.56 17.05 -14.61
N ARG A 127 1.29 17.69 -15.76
CA ARG A 127 1.03 17.00 -17.03
C ARG A 127 2.20 17.15 -18.00
N LEU A 128 2.72 16.01 -18.46
CA LEU A 128 3.79 15.96 -19.46
C LEU A 128 3.29 15.29 -20.75
N PRO A 129 3.30 15.99 -21.90
CA PRO A 129 2.87 15.42 -23.18
C PRO A 129 3.72 14.20 -23.60
N ARG A 130 3.13 13.26 -24.34
CA ARG A 130 3.83 12.06 -24.82
C ARG A 130 5.10 12.37 -25.60
N SER A 131 5.09 13.44 -26.40
CA SER A 131 6.27 13.87 -27.16
C SER A 131 7.44 14.26 -26.27
N GLU A 132 7.18 14.84 -25.10
CA GLU A 132 8.22 15.23 -24.14
C GLU A 132 8.70 14.02 -23.35
N LEU A 133 7.79 13.14 -22.91
CA LEU A 133 8.17 11.86 -22.31
C LEU A 133 9.09 11.03 -23.22
N GLU A 134 8.76 10.92 -24.52
CA GLU A 134 9.61 10.19 -25.49
C GLU A 134 10.99 10.85 -25.69
N THR A 135 11.19 12.12 -25.31
CA THR A 135 12.53 12.73 -25.31
C THR A 135 13.37 12.33 -24.11
N LEU A 136 12.73 11.94 -23.00
CA LEU A 136 13.38 11.46 -21.78
C LEU A 136 13.71 9.96 -21.86
N ILE A 137 12.92 9.19 -22.64
CA ILE A 137 13.17 7.77 -22.93
C ILE A 137 14.44 7.62 -23.78
N ARG A 138 15.45 6.93 -23.24
CA ARG A 138 16.75 6.75 -23.91
C ARG A 138 16.79 5.48 -24.77
N ASP A 139 16.14 4.41 -24.32
CA ASP A 139 16.23 3.09 -24.96
C ASP A 139 14.98 2.23 -24.74
N ALA A 140 15.08 0.95 -25.13
CA ALA A 140 14.01 -0.02 -24.97
C ALA A 140 13.76 -0.39 -23.51
N GLU A 141 14.77 -0.34 -22.63
CA GLU A 141 14.62 -0.64 -21.21
C GLU A 141 13.81 0.47 -20.53
N ASP A 142 14.10 1.73 -20.83
CA ASP A 142 13.31 2.89 -20.37
C ASP A 142 11.84 2.76 -20.76
N ARG A 143 11.59 2.49 -22.05
CA ARG A 143 10.23 2.38 -22.58
C ARG A 143 9.50 1.16 -22.03
N ASN A 144 10.20 0.04 -21.86
CA ASN A 144 9.57 -1.24 -21.63
C ASN A 144 9.55 -1.71 -20.19
N PHE A 145 10.35 -1.10 -19.33
CA PHE A 145 10.48 -1.51 -17.94
C PHE A 145 10.44 -0.32 -17.00
N ILE A 146 11.33 0.67 -17.16
CA ILE A 146 11.46 1.76 -16.18
C ILE A 146 10.20 2.64 -16.13
N ALA A 147 9.69 3.11 -17.26
CA ALA A 147 8.49 3.96 -17.27
C ALA A 147 7.23 3.22 -16.78
N PRO A 148 6.95 1.97 -17.21
CA PRO A 148 5.88 1.16 -16.62
C PRO A 148 6.06 0.90 -15.12
N LEU A 149 7.29 0.68 -14.65
CA LEU A 149 7.58 0.48 -13.23
C LEU A 149 7.35 1.75 -12.41
N LEU A 150 7.73 2.93 -12.92
CA LEU A 150 7.41 4.22 -12.31
C LEU A 150 5.90 4.39 -12.12
N SER A 151 5.12 3.98 -13.12
CA SER A 151 3.65 3.99 -13.09
C SER A 151 3.09 2.99 -12.07
N SER A 152 3.56 1.74 -12.09
CA SER A 152 3.20 0.73 -11.08
C SER A 152 3.56 1.14 -9.65
N LEU A 153 4.62 1.90 -9.46
CA LEU A 153 5.01 2.46 -8.15
C LEU A 153 4.27 3.76 -7.81
N ALA A 154 3.31 4.20 -8.62
CA ALA A 154 2.51 5.41 -8.42
C ALA A 154 3.35 6.71 -8.30
N PHE A 155 4.46 6.79 -9.04
CA PHE A 155 5.15 8.07 -9.23
C PHE A 155 4.49 8.93 -10.32
N LEU A 156 3.77 8.29 -11.23
CA LEU A 156 3.08 8.90 -12.35
C LEU A 156 1.95 7.99 -12.82
N ASP A 157 1.03 8.54 -13.60
CA ASP A 157 0.03 7.81 -14.36
C ASP A 157 0.35 7.91 -15.86
N LEU A 158 0.57 6.77 -16.51
CA LEU A 158 0.84 6.68 -17.94
C LEU A 158 -0.46 6.57 -18.75
N TYR A 159 -0.59 7.40 -19.79
CA TYR A 159 -1.67 7.37 -20.76
C TYR A 159 -1.13 7.44 -22.19
N PRO A 160 -1.95 7.11 -23.23
CA PRO A 160 -1.53 7.23 -24.62
C PRO A 160 -1.03 8.64 -24.99
N GLU A 161 -1.65 9.70 -24.45
CA GLU A 161 -1.38 11.10 -24.78
C GLU A 161 -0.23 11.73 -23.97
N GLY A 162 0.23 11.09 -22.88
CA GLY A 162 1.26 11.65 -22.01
C GLY A 162 1.32 10.98 -20.63
N VAL A 163 1.84 11.70 -19.64
CA VAL A 163 1.85 11.28 -18.23
C VAL A 163 1.32 12.36 -17.32
N ILE A 164 0.72 11.94 -16.21
CA ILE A 164 0.42 12.81 -15.06
C ILE A 164 1.39 12.44 -13.95
N LEU A 165 2.15 13.40 -13.43
CA LEU A 165 3.18 13.21 -12.41
C LEU A 165 2.58 13.38 -11.01
N ASP A 166 2.90 12.46 -10.09
CA ASP A 166 2.64 12.68 -8.66
C ASP A 166 3.82 13.43 -8.04
N HIS A 167 3.84 14.75 -8.24
CA HIS A 167 4.89 15.62 -7.72
C HIS A 167 5.10 15.52 -6.22
N LYS A 168 4.04 15.26 -5.46
CA LYS A 168 4.14 15.10 -4.00
C LYS A 168 4.98 13.86 -3.69
N THR A 169 4.65 12.72 -4.29
CA THR A 169 5.37 11.46 -4.07
C THR A 169 6.81 11.54 -4.61
N ILE A 170 7.01 12.17 -5.77
CA ILE A 170 8.32 12.39 -6.39
C ILE A 170 9.21 13.23 -5.46
N MET A 171 8.75 14.42 -5.06
CA MET A 171 9.53 15.33 -4.22
C MET A 171 9.83 14.73 -2.84
N GLN A 172 8.85 14.08 -2.21
CA GLN A 172 9.07 13.40 -0.93
C GLN A 172 10.15 12.31 -1.03
N THR A 173 10.21 11.60 -2.15
CA THR A 173 11.23 10.57 -2.38
C THR A 173 12.60 11.20 -2.61
N ILE A 174 12.70 12.28 -3.38
CA ILE A 174 13.95 13.00 -3.61
C ILE A 174 14.50 13.61 -2.32
N ASP A 175 13.67 14.34 -1.57
CA ASP A 175 14.05 14.95 -0.29
C ASP A 175 14.63 13.91 0.67
N ARG A 176 14.13 12.67 0.61
CA ARG A 176 14.65 11.54 1.40
C ARG A 176 15.97 10.99 0.86
N LEU A 177 16.11 10.87 -0.45
CA LEU A 177 17.37 10.42 -1.07
C LEU A 177 18.52 11.41 -0.84
N GLU A 178 18.21 12.69 -0.62
CA GLU A 178 19.18 13.73 -0.31
C GLU A 178 19.55 13.81 1.18
N GLN A 179 18.90 13.03 2.05
CA GLN A 179 19.28 12.95 3.46
C GLN A 179 20.55 12.13 3.64
N ASP A 180 21.61 12.78 4.12
CA ASP A 180 22.80 12.09 4.61
C ASP A 180 22.54 11.53 6.01
N SER A 181 22.70 10.22 6.16
CA SER A 181 22.76 9.58 7.47
C SER A 181 23.80 8.46 7.47
N THR A 182 24.26 8.10 8.67
CA THR A 182 25.50 7.35 8.90
C THR A 182 25.26 5.84 9.03
N LEU A 183 26.29 5.03 8.81
CA LEU A 183 26.27 3.56 8.93
C LEU A 183 25.65 2.98 10.23
N PRO A 184 25.79 3.63 11.42
CA PRO A 184 25.09 3.21 12.64
C PRO A 184 23.57 3.11 12.53
N THR A 185 22.95 3.88 11.64
CA THR A 185 21.49 3.89 11.43
C THR A 185 20.96 2.53 10.95
N MET A 186 21.73 1.85 10.09
CA MET A 186 21.36 0.51 9.59
C MET A 186 21.34 -0.53 10.71
N ALA A 187 22.38 -0.57 11.54
CA ALA A 187 22.48 -1.50 12.66
C ALA A 187 21.36 -1.30 13.68
N ILE A 188 21.11 -0.04 14.07
CA ILE A 188 20.01 0.31 14.98
C ILE A 188 18.67 -0.15 14.41
N ALA A 189 18.39 0.14 13.14
CA ALA A 189 17.12 -0.21 12.52
C ALA A 189 16.94 -1.73 12.40
N LEU A 190 18.00 -2.49 12.07
CA LEU A 190 17.96 -3.95 12.05
C LEU A 190 17.70 -4.54 13.44
N ILE A 191 18.38 -4.04 14.48
CA ILE A 191 18.16 -4.50 15.85
C ILE A 191 16.72 -4.22 16.28
N ASN A 192 16.20 -3.00 16.04
CA ASN A 192 14.80 -2.67 16.33
C ASN A 192 13.80 -3.53 15.54
N SER A 193 14.16 -3.92 14.31
CA SER A 193 13.25 -4.66 13.43
C SER A 193 13.20 -6.15 13.74
N LEU A 194 14.33 -6.72 14.18
CA LEU A 194 14.47 -8.16 14.33
C LEU A 194 14.36 -8.62 15.78
N THR A 195 14.62 -7.75 16.76
CA THR A 195 14.59 -8.10 18.19
C THR A 195 13.31 -7.63 18.87
N THR A 196 13.09 -8.12 20.09
CA THR A 196 12.03 -7.69 21.00
C THR A 196 12.49 -6.59 21.97
N LEU A 197 13.70 -6.05 21.78
CA LEU A 197 14.27 -5.03 22.67
C LEU A 197 13.53 -3.69 22.48
N ASP A 198 13.19 -3.05 23.59
CA ASP A 198 12.50 -1.75 23.62
C ASP A 198 13.29 -0.64 24.33
N ASP A 199 14.32 -0.98 25.11
CA ASP A 199 15.19 -0.01 25.77
C ASP A 199 16.23 0.59 24.79
N PRO A 200 16.15 1.91 24.47
CA PRO A 200 17.08 2.55 23.54
C PRO A 200 18.54 2.50 23.98
N ARG A 201 18.82 2.42 25.28
CA ARG A 201 20.19 2.31 25.81
C ARG A 201 20.76 0.92 25.56
N LEU A 202 19.94 -0.11 25.73
CA LEU A 202 20.34 -1.49 25.45
C LEU A 202 20.54 -1.71 23.95
N ILE A 203 19.62 -1.21 23.12
CA ILE A 203 19.75 -1.23 21.66
C ILE A 203 21.04 -0.51 21.22
N ALA A 204 21.33 0.66 21.78
CA ALA A 204 22.55 1.40 21.48
C ALA A 204 23.81 0.58 21.83
N ARG A 205 23.79 -0.16 22.96
CA ARG A 205 24.91 -1.03 23.37
C ARG A 205 25.10 -2.19 22.40
N VAL A 206 24.02 -2.91 22.03
CA VAL A 206 24.08 -4.00 21.04
C VAL A 206 24.56 -3.48 19.68
N ALA A 207 24.05 -2.34 19.24
CA ALA A 207 24.46 -1.72 17.98
C ALA A 207 25.93 -1.29 18.00
N ALA A 208 26.42 -0.79 19.14
CA ALA A 208 27.81 -0.40 19.32
C ALA A 208 28.74 -1.63 19.30
N THR A 209 28.34 -2.73 19.94
CA THR A 209 29.04 -4.03 19.88
C THR A 209 29.12 -4.54 18.44
N HIS A 210 28.00 -4.53 17.71
CA HIS A 210 27.94 -5.00 16.33
C HIS A 210 28.79 -4.17 15.36
N THR A 211 28.76 -2.83 15.49
CA THR A 211 29.42 -1.92 14.54
C THR A 211 30.82 -1.49 14.94
N GLY A 212 31.20 -1.66 16.21
CA GLY A 212 32.42 -1.11 16.79
C GLY A 212 32.42 0.43 16.88
N THR A 213 31.26 1.07 16.80
CA THR A 213 31.12 2.54 16.85
C THR A 213 30.29 2.99 18.05
N SER A 214 30.59 4.16 18.60
CA SER A 214 29.80 4.73 19.70
C SER A 214 28.42 5.16 19.19
N ILE A 215 27.37 4.70 19.86
CA ILE A 215 25.97 4.97 19.54
C ILE A 215 25.26 5.45 20.79
N THR A 216 24.49 6.52 20.65
CA THR A 216 23.74 7.13 21.75
C THR A 216 22.27 6.70 21.74
N PRO A 217 21.60 6.67 22.91
CA PRO A 217 20.17 6.39 22.99
C PRO A 217 19.32 7.36 22.17
N THR A 218 19.74 8.63 22.08
CA THR A 218 19.07 9.65 21.26
C THR A 218 19.08 9.27 19.79
N GLN A 219 20.21 8.77 19.26
CA GLN A 219 20.28 8.26 17.88
C GLN A 219 19.33 7.08 17.68
N VAL A 220 19.19 6.19 18.67
CA VAL A 220 18.23 5.08 18.59
C VAL A 220 16.80 5.58 18.45
N THR A 221 16.38 6.52 19.31
CA THR A 221 15.00 7.07 19.28
C THR A 221 14.67 7.87 18.01
N GLN A 222 15.68 8.36 17.30
CA GLN A 222 15.51 9.14 16.06
C GLN A 222 15.65 8.28 14.79
N THR A 223 16.10 7.04 14.92
CA THR A 223 16.29 6.13 13.78
C THR A 223 14.98 5.41 13.46
N THR A 224 14.63 5.42 12.18
CA THR A 224 13.52 4.64 11.61
C THR A 224 14.06 3.72 10.51
N PRO A 225 13.33 2.64 10.14
CA PRO A 225 13.70 1.81 8.99
C PRO A 225 13.88 2.64 7.70
N LEU A 226 13.03 3.66 7.51
CA LEU A 226 13.11 4.56 6.36
C LEU A 226 14.40 5.39 6.35
N ASN A 227 14.83 5.92 7.52
CA ASN A 227 16.09 6.64 7.64
C ASN A 227 17.29 5.73 7.36
N ALA A 228 17.24 4.46 7.79
CA ALA A 228 18.30 3.49 7.49
C ALA A 228 18.38 3.17 6.00
N LEU A 229 17.25 2.98 5.33
CA LEU A 229 17.19 2.66 3.90
C LEU A 229 17.73 3.80 3.02
N ALA A 230 17.48 5.06 3.37
CA ALA A 230 18.02 6.23 2.66
C ALA A 230 19.57 6.23 2.63
N THR A 231 20.21 5.59 3.60
CA THR A 231 21.67 5.58 3.77
C THR A 231 22.37 4.32 3.27
N ALA A 232 21.59 3.32 2.86
CA ALA A 232 22.11 2.03 2.45
C ALA A 232 22.96 2.20 1.17
N LYS A 233 24.29 2.17 1.27
CA LYS A 233 25.18 2.44 0.12
C LYS A 233 24.85 1.61 -1.12
N TYR A 234 25.16 2.17 -2.29
CA TYR A 234 25.18 1.44 -3.57
C TYR A 234 26.11 0.22 -3.45
N GLY A 235 25.60 -0.96 -3.79
CA GLY A 235 26.35 -2.21 -3.69
C GLY A 235 25.45 -3.43 -3.78
N ASP A 236 26.10 -4.58 -3.92
CA ASP A 236 25.42 -5.87 -3.98
C ASP A 236 24.48 -6.06 -2.79
N PRO A 237 23.35 -6.76 -2.96
CA PRO A 237 22.45 -7.08 -1.87
C PRO A 237 23.21 -7.80 -0.74
N VAL A 238 23.41 -7.11 0.39
CA VAL A 238 24.06 -7.68 1.58
C VAL A 238 23.00 -8.18 2.54
N ARG A 239 23.27 -9.34 3.13
CA ARG A 239 22.53 -9.90 4.27
C ARG A 239 23.48 -10.03 5.45
N THR A 240 23.29 -9.24 6.50
CA THR A 240 23.88 -9.56 7.80
C THR A 240 23.23 -10.84 8.31
N SER A 241 24.01 -11.85 8.68
CA SER A 241 23.40 -13.10 9.15
C SER A 241 22.72 -12.87 10.50
N THR A 242 21.63 -13.59 10.79
CA THR A 242 21.04 -13.53 12.14
C THR A 242 22.01 -14.03 13.20
N ALA A 243 22.97 -14.89 12.85
CA ALA A 243 24.04 -15.32 13.73
C ALA A 243 24.96 -14.15 14.12
N GLU A 244 25.35 -13.27 13.19
CA GLU A 244 26.19 -12.10 13.50
C GLU A 244 25.49 -11.11 14.46
N LEU A 245 24.17 -10.96 14.33
CA LEU A 245 23.40 -10.15 15.29
C LEU A 245 23.22 -10.87 16.63
N ALA A 246 23.03 -12.19 16.61
CA ALA A 246 22.98 -13.01 17.82
C ALA A 246 24.31 -12.96 18.58
N ASP A 247 25.44 -13.04 17.89
CA ASP A 247 26.78 -12.91 18.48
C ASP A 247 26.93 -11.54 19.16
N ALA A 248 26.46 -10.45 18.54
CA ALA A 248 26.50 -9.12 19.16
C ALA A 248 25.58 -9.00 20.40
N VAL A 249 24.43 -9.69 20.40
CA VAL A 249 23.53 -9.79 21.56
C VAL A 249 24.21 -10.59 22.68
N ASP A 250 24.81 -11.73 22.35
CA ASP A 250 25.50 -12.62 23.29
C ASP A 250 26.74 -11.95 23.90
N ASP A 251 27.56 -11.27 23.09
CA ASP A 251 28.71 -10.49 23.56
C ASP A 251 28.25 -9.38 24.52
N THR A 252 27.14 -8.72 24.21
CA THR A 252 26.55 -7.70 25.09
C THR A 252 26.01 -8.34 26.38
N HIS A 253 25.41 -9.53 26.30
CA HIS A 253 24.93 -10.28 27.45
C HIS A 253 26.06 -10.71 28.37
N ILE A 254 27.19 -11.17 27.82
CA ILE A 254 28.40 -11.49 28.59
C ILE A 254 28.91 -10.24 29.31
N ALA A 255 29.06 -9.11 28.60
CA ALA A 255 29.51 -7.87 29.21
C ALA A 255 28.57 -7.36 30.31
N VAL A 256 27.25 -7.48 30.13
CA VAL A 256 26.25 -7.13 31.16
C VAL A 256 26.32 -8.10 32.34
N THR A 257 26.58 -9.38 32.12
CA THR A 257 26.74 -10.38 33.19
C THR A 257 27.98 -10.09 34.02
N ASP A 258 29.10 -9.77 33.38
CA ASP A 258 30.33 -9.37 34.06
C ASP A 258 30.13 -8.07 34.88
N ASP A 259 29.37 -7.10 34.35
CA ASP A 259 28.97 -5.88 35.09
C ASP A 259 28.16 -6.25 36.35
N VAL A 260 27.18 -7.17 36.23
CA VAL A 260 26.36 -7.65 37.34
C VAL A 260 27.20 -8.36 38.40
N ASP A 261 28.06 -9.29 38.01
CA ASP A 261 28.94 -10.02 38.93
C ASP A 261 29.89 -9.06 39.67
N THR A 262 30.38 -8.03 38.97
CA THR A 262 31.19 -6.95 39.57
C THR A 262 30.39 -6.16 40.60
N PHE A 263 29.14 -5.81 40.30
CA PHE A 263 28.26 -5.13 41.26
C PHE A 263 27.88 -6.03 42.45
N GLU A 264 27.57 -7.30 42.24
CA GLU A 264 27.25 -8.27 43.31
C GLU A 264 28.45 -8.61 44.21
N THR A 265 29.68 -8.54 43.68
CA THR A 265 30.91 -8.70 44.46
C THR A 265 31.31 -7.43 45.22
N ALA A 266 30.83 -6.26 44.77
CA ALA A 266 30.93 -5.01 45.52
C ALA A 266 29.95 -4.96 46.72
N LEU A 267 28.88 -5.76 46.70
CA LEU A 267 27.89 -5.86 47.78
C LEU A 267 28.27 -6.92 48.83
N ASP A 268 27.98 -6.66 50.12
CA ASP A 268 28.21 -7.61 51.22
C ASP A 268 27.36 -8.90 51.03
N PRO A 269 27.93 -10.10 51.21
CA PRO A 269 27.20 -11.37 51.21
C PRO A 269 25.90 -11.41 52.06
N GLU A 270 25.80 -10.66 53.17
CA GLU A 270 24.59 -10.58 54.00
C GLU A 270 23.48 -9.70 53.39
N GLU A 271 23.81 -8.77 52.49
CA GLU A 271 22.85 -7.87 51.82
C GLU A 271 22.18 -8.50 50.58
N ARG A 272 22.67 -9.65 50.11
CA ARG A 272 22.15 -10.42 48.95
C ARG A 272 20.71 -10.95 49.13
N THR A 273 20.06 -10.73 50.28
CA THR A 273 18.73 -11.27 50.61
C THR A 273 17.74 -10.26 51.20
N VAL A 274 18.08 -8.97 51.28
CA VAL A 274 17.23 -7.99 51.99
C VAL A 274 16.03 -7.57 51.14
N THR A 275 14.82 -8.00 51.55
CA THR A 275 13.55 -7.46 51.05
C THR A 275 13.23 -6.17 51.82
N ARG A 276 12.92 -5.10 51.08
CA ARG A 276 12.62 -3.74 51.55
C ARG A 276 11.69 -3.73 52.78
N ALA A 277 12.21 -3.28 53.94
CA ALA A 277 11.40 -3.04 55.14
C ALA A 277 11.50 -1.56 55.54
N GLY A 278 10.42 -0.80 55.29
CA GLY A 278 10.32 0.59 55.69
C GLY A 278 10.10 0.73 57.20
N VAL A 279 10.98 1.47 57.88
CA VAL A 279 10.78 1.91 59.26
C VAL A 279 11.14 3.39 59.37
N THR A 280 10.22 4.18 59.91
CA THR A 280 10.41 5.59 60.30
C THR A 280 10.62 5.68 61.81
N VAL A 281 11.50 6.59 62.28
CA VAL A 281 11.75 6.86 63.72
C VAL A 281 11.79 8.36 64.02
N ASP A 282 11.34 8.67 65.24
CA ASP A 282 10.76 9.89 65.86
C ASP A 282 11.72 11.09 66.18
N ASP A 283 11.16 12.30 66.10
CA ASP A 283 11.75 13.64 65.91
C ASP A 283 12.46 14.29 67.14
N ASN A 284 12.65 13.60 68.27
CA ASN A 284 12.87 14.29 69.55
C ASN A 284 14.34 14.50 70.00
N THR A 285 15.35 14.38 69.12
CA THR A 285 16.78 14.53 69.53
C THR A 285 17.59 15.59 68.76
N VAL A 286 16.94 16.53 68.07
CA VAL A 286 17.64 17.54 67.22
C VAL A 286 17.76 18.94 67.87
N ALA A 287 17.01 19.23 68.94
CA ALA A 287 16.79 20.62 69.35
C ALA A 287 17.86 21.29 70.27
N SER A 288 18.98 20.64 70.64
CA SER A 288 19.90 21.22 71.66
C SER A 288 21.24 21.79 71.18
N THR A 289 21.60 21.73 69.88
CA THR A 289 23.00 22.04 69.47
C THR A 289 23.20 23.22 68.54
N PHE A 290 22.23 23.71 67.76
CA PHE A 290 22.43 24.92 66.92
C PHE A 290 21.16 25.79 66.76
N PRO A 291 21.19 27.08 67.15
CA PRO A 291 20.16 28.06 66.80
C PRO A 291 20.49 28.67 65.43
N GLY A 292 19.81 28.19 64.38
CA GLY A 292 19.79 28.83 63.05
C GLY A 292 19.51 27.84 61.90
N ASN A 293 18.29 27.87 61.35
CA ASN A 293 17.86 27.05 60.21
C ASN A 293 18.46 27.52 58.86
N PRO A 294 18.81 26.56 58.00
CA PRO A 294 18.28 26.48 56.63
C PRO A 294 17.46 25.19 56.42
N THR A 295 16.41 25.30 55.63
CA THR A 295 15.32 24.33 55.29
C THR A 295 15.80 22.90 54.96
N ASP A 296 15.46 21.83 55.70
CA ASP A 296 14.21 21.08 56.04
C ASP A 296 13.73 19.97 55.09
N GLU A 297 14.44 19.64 53.99
CA GLU A 297 14.17 18.36 53.27
C GLU A 297 15.44 17.67 52.75
N SER A 298 16.49 18.41 52.41
CA SER A 298 17.80 17.87 51.99
C SER A 298 18.74 17.49 53.17
N VAL A 299 18.40 17.91 54.39
CA VAL A 299 19.21 17.69 55.61
C VAL A 299 18.80 16.40 56.33
N THR A 300 17.52 16.02 56.23
CA THR A 300 16.97 14.81 56.84
C THR A 300 17.45 13.55 56.12
N THR A 301 17.48 13.57 54.78
CA THR A 301 18.03 12.50 53.93
C THR A 301 19.52 12.24 54.17
N VAL A 302 20.27 13.27 54.55
CA VAL A 302 21.70 13.22 54.89
C VAL A 302 21.94 12.72 56.33
N LEU A 303 20.94 12.76 57.23
CA LEU A 303 21.06 12.28 58.61
C LEU A 303 20.61 10.83 58.78
N ASP A 304 19.61 10.37 58.01
CA ASP A 304 19.21 8.96 57.96
C ASP A 304 20.33 8.08 57.40
N LEU A 305 21.09 8.64 56.46
CA LEU A 305 22.35 8.12 55.92
C LEU A 305 23.39 7.72 56.99
N PHE A 306 23.64 8.61 57.95
CA PHE A 306 24.62 8.38 59.00
C PHE A 306 24.14 7.36 60.06
N ALA A 307 22.82 7.17 60.20
CA ALA A 307 22.26 6.17 61.11
C ALA A 307 22.38 4.74 60.55
N THR A 308 22.27 4.57 59.23
CA THR A 308 22.40 3.28 58.53
C THR A 308 23.84 2.75 58.60
N ILE A 309 24.84 3.62 58.42
CA ILE A 309 26.25 3.23 58.44
C ILE A 309 26.74 2.91 59.87
N HIS A 310 26.14 3.53 60.89
CA HIS A 310 26.38 3.18 62.28
C HIS A 310 25.81 1.79 62.66
N ALA A 311 24.78 1.32 61.94
CA ALA A 311 24.12 0.05 62.21
C ALA A 311 24.75 -1.17 61.51
N HIS A 312 25.55 -0.97 60.44
CA HIS A 312 26.06 -2.06 59.60
C HIS A 312 27.57 -1.93 59.27
N PRO A 313 28.46 -2.24 60.23
CA PRO A 313 29.91 -2.05 60.10
C PRO A 313 30.66 -3.05 59.19
N GLN A 314 29.98 -3.76 58.27
CA GLN A 314 30.56 -4.88 57.50
C GLN A 314 30.70 -4.64 55.99
N LEU A 315 30.33 -3.46 55.50
CA LEU A 315 30.47 -3.09 54.08
C LEU A 315 31.94 -2.84 53.68
N HIS A 316 32.41 -3.50 52.62
CA HIS A 316 33.84 -3.50 52.22
C HIS A 316 34.16 -2.84 50.86
N SER A 317 33.18 -2.55 49.98
CA SER A 317 33.40 -1.81 48.71
C SER A 317 32.12 -1.20 48.12
N ILE A 318 32.25 -0.28 47.15
CA ILE A 318 31.20 0.61 46.62
C ILE A 318 31.42 0.84 45.09
N ALA A 319 30.38 0.94 44.25
CA ALA A 319 30.40 1.23 42.80
C ALA A 319 29.38 2.34 42.36
N LEU A 320 29.81 3.50 41.82
CA LEU A 320 29.07 4.82 41.77
C LEU A 320 28.41 5.21 40.41
N PRO A 321 27.05 5.30 40.22
CA PRO A 321 26.39 6.41 39.45
C PRO A 321 24.92 6.79 39.86
N PRO A 322 24.31 7.91 39.39
CA PRO A 322 24.83 9.14 38.78
C PRO A 322 24.34 10.44 39.49
N LEU A 323 25.25 11.40 39.66
CA LEU A 323 24.92 12.78 40.09
C LEU A 323 24.98 13.73 38.89
N THR A 324 23.84 14.01 38.24
CA THR A 324 23.84 14.89 37.05
C THR A 324 23.25 16.30 37.19
N ASP A 325 22.64 16.75 38.31
CA ASP A 325 21.92 18.04 38.25
C ASP A 325 22.13 19.09 39.35
N VAL A 326 23.05 18.96 40.32
CA VAL A 326 23.11 19.95 41.44
C VAL A 326 24.48 20.50 41.85
N LEU A 327 25.62 20.02 41.33
CA LEU A 327 26.91 20.39 41.95
C LEU A 327 27.70 21.44 41.18
N ASP A 328 27.40 22.70 41.47
CA ASP A 328 28.38 23.78 41.46
C ASP A 328 28.99 23.85 42.88
N LEU A 329 29.85 22.88 43.24
CA LEU A 329 30.82 22.86 44.35
C LEU A 329 31.56 21.51 44.38
N ASP A 330 32.84 21.56 44.78
CA ASP A 330 33.95 20.60 44.61
C ASP A 330 33.62 19.11 44.92
N PRO A 331 33.30 18.26 43.90
CA PRO A 331 32.79 16.88 44.06
C PRO A 331 33.80 15.88 44.66
N TYR A 332 35.08 16.23 44.62
CA TYR A 332 36.15 15.41 45.18
C TYR A 332 36.15 15.43 46.71
N SER A 333 35.70 16.54 47.31
CA SER A 333 35.73 16.75 48.75
C SER A 333 34.75 15.80 49.49
N ASP A 334 33.51 15.69 49.01
CA ASP A 334 32.47 14.78 49.52
C ASP A 334 32.86 13.29 49.37
N LEU A 335 33.52 12.91 48.27
CA LEU A 335 34.03 11.55 48.05
C LEU A 335 35.06 11.14 49.11
N PHE A 336 36.05 12.00 49.36
CA PHE A 336 37.07 11.71 50.37
C PHE A 336 36.50 11.77 51.78
N ALA A 337 35.54 12.67 52.06
CA ALA A 337 34.82 12.72 53.34
C ALA A 337 34.10 11.39 53.64
N THR A 338 33.50 10.77 52.62
CA THR A 338 32.83 9.46 52.70
C THR A 338 33.81 8.31 52.96
N ILE A 339 34.94 8.25 52.22
CA ILE A 339 35.97 7.20 52.43
C ILE A 339 36.66 7.37 53.79
N HIS A 340 36.88 8.62 54.22
CA HIS A 340 37.48 8.94 55.53
C HIS A 340 36.53 8.60 56.70
N ALA A 341 35.23 8.85 56.55
CA ALA A 341 34.23 8.48 57.55
C ALA A 341 34.05 6.95 57.66
N HIS A 342 34.30 6.22 56.57
CA HIS A 342 34.12 4.76 56.46
C HIS A 342 35.41 4.08 55.98
N PRO A 343 36.43 3.92 56.85
CA PRO A 343 37.77 3.40 56.49
C PRO A 343 37.80 1.94 56.01
N GLN A 344 36.63 1.31 55.86
CA GLN A 344 36.46 -0.05 55.35
C GLN A 344 36.20 -0.06 53.83
N LEU A 345 35.93 1.11 53.23
CA LEU A 345 35.77 1.30 51.79
C LEU A 345 37.14 1.45 51.12
N HIS A 346 37.72 0.33 50.67
CA HIS A 346 39.03 0.33 50.04
C HIS A 346 38.97 0.37 48.50
N SER A 347 37.79 0.34 47.88
CA SER A 347 37.64 0.31 46.43
C SER A 347 36.35 0.92 45.90
N ILE A 348 36.45 1.54 44.71
CA ILE A 348 35.36 2.24 44.02
C ILE A 348 35.26 1.79 42.55
N ALA A 349 34.09 1.39 42.06
CA ALA A 349 33.91 1.11 40.62
C ALA A 349 33.80 2.39 39.77
N LEU A 350 34.47 2.36 38.62
CA LEU A 350 34.69 3.47 37.70
C LEU A 350 33.74 3.60 36.53
N PRO A 351 33.24 2.52 35.89
CA PRO A 351 32.30 2.61 34.76
C PRO A 351 31.20 3.66 34.95
N PRO A 352 30.59 3.74 36.15
CA PRO A 352 29.47 4.61 36.28
C PRO A 352 29.86 6.07 36.64
N LEU A 353 31.12 6.33 37.03
CA LEU A 353 31.72 7.67 37.11
C LEU A 353 32.25 8.17 35.76
N THR A 354 32.78 7.26 34.93
CA THR A 354 33.29 7.57 33.59
C THR A 354 32.18 7.93 32.63
N ASP A 355 31.04 7.24 32.73
CA ASP A 355 29.84 7.52 31.93
C ASP A 355 29.21 8.89 32.26
N VAL A 356 29.31 9.34 33.52
CA VAL A 356 28.75 10.63 33.98
C VAL A 356 29.68 11.80 33.69
N LEU A 357 30.99 11.60 33.81
CA LEU A 357 32.00 12.65 33.62
C LEU A 357 32.48 12.77 32.17
N ASP A 358 32.07 11.88 31.28
CA ASP A 358 32.56 11.74 29.90
C ASP A 358 34.09 11.66 29.84
N LEU A 359 34.67 10.89 30.77
CA LEU A 359 36.10 10.65 30.91
C LEU A 359 36.38 9.16 30.81
N ASP A 360 37.47 8.76 30.17
CA ASP A 360 37.92 7.37 30.22
C ASP A 360 38.43 7.00 31.64
N PRO A 361 38.35 5.70 32.02
CA PRO A 361 38.75 5.25 33.36
C PRO A 361 40.16 5.66 33.80
N TYR A 362 41.09 5.70 32.85
CA TYR A 362 42.47 6.07 33.12
C TYR A 362 42.65 7.57 33.35
N SER A 363 41.93 8.42 32.61
CA SER A 363 41.89 9.86 32.83
C SER A 363 41.33 10.20 34.22
N LEU A 364 40.25 9.54 34.63
CA LEU A 364 39.68 9.72 35.97
C LEU A 364 40.64 9.26 37.08
N TYR A 365 41.25 8.08 36.93
CA TYR A 365 42.30 7.60 37.83
C TYR A 365 43.44 8.61 37.99
N ARG A 366 43.95 9.17 36.89
CA ARG A 366 45.04 10.15 36.93
C ARG A 366 44.65 11.44 37.66
N ILE A 367 43.41 11.88 37.57
CA ILE A 367 42.93 13.06 38.30
C ILE A 367 42.95 12.76 39.80
N VAL A 368 42.40 11.62 40.20
CA VAL A 368 42.30 11.19 41.61
C VAL A 368 43.69 10.93 42.23
N ALA A 369 44.57 10.21 41.52
CA ALA A 369 45.91 9.86 42.00
C ALA A 369 46.87 11.06 42.14
N ASN A 370 46.57 12.20 41.52
CA ASN A 370 47.37 13.42 41.64
C ASN A 370 46.98 14.29 42.83
N LEU A 371 45.98 13.89 43.62
CA LEU A 371 45.51 14.66 44.77
C LEU A 371 46.43 14.45 46.00
N PRO A 372 46.78 15.52 46.74
CA PRO A 372 47.67 15.41 47.90
C PRO A 372 47.06 14.53 49.01
N GLY A 373 47.78 13.50 49.44
CA GLY A 373 47.35 12.59 50.50
C GLY A 373 46.43 11.46 50.05
N VAL A 374 46.30 11.25 48.74
CA VAL A 374 45.61 10.12 48.12
C VAL A 374 46.65 9.18 47.53
N ASP A 375 46.62 7.92 47.93
CA ASP A 375 47.34 6.83 47.26
C ASP A 375 46.32 5.82 46.79
N CYS A 376 46.29 5.54 45.49
CA CYS A 376 45.29 4.69 44.89
C CYS A 376 45.85 3.95 43.67
N SER A 377 45.34 2.75 43.42
CA SER A 377 45.68 1.94 42.25
C SER A 377 44.44 1.66 41.40
N LEU A 378 44.64 1.53 40.09
CA LEU A 378 43.60 1.15 39.15
C LEU A 378 43.68 -0.36 38.91
N GLN A 379 42.62 -1.09 39.24
CA GLN A 379 42.49 -2.51 39.02
C GLN A 379 41.49 -2.80 37.89
N ASP A 380 41.94 -3.60 36.93
CA ASP A 380 41.15 -4.09 35.77
C ASP A 380 40.45 -2.99 34.95
N ASP A 381 40.97 -1.75 34.98
CA ASP A 381 40.38 -0.53 34.40
C ASP A 381 38.95 -0.19 34.87
N LEU A 382 38.47 -0.87 35.92
CA LEU A 382 37.09 -0.77 36.40
C LEU A 382 37.00 -0.41 37.88
N LEU A 383 38.08 -0.55 38.66
CA LEU A 383 38.09 -0.32 40.11
C LEU A 383 39.24 0.60 40.54
N LEU A 384 38.94 1.66 41.28
CA LEU A 384 39.89 2.54 41.94
C LEU A 384 40.06 2.08 43.40
N MET A 385 41.19 1.46 43.70
CA MET A 385 41.54 0.96 45.03
C MET A 385 42.27 2.04 45.82
N PHE A 386 41.81 2.39 47.03
CA PHE A 386 42.44 3.41 47.87
C PHE A 386 43.33 2.78 48.95
N GLU A 387 44.63 3.08 48.93
CA GLU A 387 45.58 2.71 49.98
C GLU A 387 45.65 3.76 51.09
N THR A 388 45.55 5.06 50.74
CA THR A 388 45.42 6.16 51.70
C THR A 388 44.54 7.29 51.18
N VAL A 389 43.83 7.97 52.09
CA VAL A 389 43.02 9.18 51.83
C VAL A 389 43.36 10.27 52.86
N PRO A 390 43.09 11.56 52.60
CA PRO A 390 43.42 12.64 53.52
C PRO A 390 42.79 12.49 54.91
N ASP A 391 43.52 12.83 55.97
CA ASP A 391 43.11 12.70 57.38
C ASP A 391 41.98 13.65 57.82
N ALA A 392 41.59 14.62 56.99
CA ALA A 392 40.49 15.55 57.25
C ALA A 392 39.96 16.14 55.93
N PRO A 393 39.23 15.36 55.13
CA PRO A 393 38.60 15.88 53.92
C PRO A 393 37.45 16.81 54.30
N GLY A 394 37.31 17.97 53.65
CA GLY A 394 36.05 18.72 53.72
C GLY A 394 34.99 17.98 52.92
N GLY A 395 33.71 17.98 53.34
CA GLY A 395 32.61 17.38 52.57
C GLY A 395 31.50 16.73 53.42
N VAL A 396 30.46 16.21 52.76
CA VAL A 396 29.29 15.51 53.32
C VAL A 396 29.24 14.06 52.80
N ASP A 397 29.01 13.09 53.70
CA ASP A 397 28.83 11.65 53.38
C ASP A 397 27.61 11.43 52.47
N ARG A 398 27.68 10.47 51.52
CA ARG A 398 26.60 10.16 50.56
C ARG A 398 26.29 8.65 50.37
N TYR A 399 26.71 7.78 51.28
CA TYR A 399 26.60 6.31 51.19
C TYR A 399 25.22 5.67 50.79
N ASP A 400 24.07 6.11 51.29
CA ASP A 400 22.72 5.54 51.02
C ASP A 400 22.22 5.96 49.64
N ALA A 401 22.44 7.23 49.25
CA ALA A 401 22.18 7.67 47.89
C ALA A 401 23.03 6.86 46.91
N PHE A 402 24.32 6.71 47.23
CA PHE A 402 25.26 5.85 46.53
C PHE A 402 24.80 4.38 46.44
N ARG A 403 24.27 3.82 47.53
CA ARG A 403 23.81 2.43 47.59
C ARG A 403 22.53 2.24 46.79
N ASP A 404 21.59 3.18 46.86
CA ASP A 404 20.34 3.16 46.08
C ASP A 404 20.64 3.29 44.58
N ASP A 405 21.58 4.14 44.21
CA ASP A 405 22.17 4.31 42.89
C ASP A 405 22.82 3.01 42.36
N LEU A 406 23.66 2.35 43.18
CA LEU A 406 24.24 1.04 42.86
C LEU A 406 23.17 -0.04 42.72
N PHE A 407 22.17 -0.05 43.60
CA PHE A 407 21.06 -0.99 43.49
C PHE A 407 20.23 -0.71 42.23
N GLU A 408 19.96 0.54 41.87
CA GLU A 408 19.24 0.90 40.64
C GLU A 408 20.05 0.50 39.40
N ALA A 409 21.37 0.74 39.40
CA ALA A 409 22.26 0.31 38.32
C ALA A 409 22.30 -1.23 38.20
N LEU A 410 22.42 -1.95 39.32
CA LEU A 410 22.38 -3.41 39.37
C LEU A 410 21.02 -3.94 38.88
N HIS A 411 19.91 -3.38 39.36
CA HIS A 411 18.57 -3.76 38.90
C HIS A 411 18.37 -3.48 37.41
N THR A 412 18.90 -2.36 36.91
CA THR A 412 18.87 -2.03 35.48
C THR A 412 19.69 -3.04 34.68
N ARG A 413 20.91 -3.38 35.11
CA ARG A 413 21.74 -4.40 34.44
C ARG A 413 21.13 -5.80 34.51
N LEU A 414 20.55 -6.18 35.65
CA LEU A 414 19.80 -7.44 35.79
C LEU A 414 18.60 -7.46 34.84
N SER A 415 17.85 -6.35 34.76
CA SER A 415 16.76 -6.21 33.79
C SER A 415 17.27 -6.34 32.35
N TRP A 416 18.40 -5.73 32.01
CA TRP A 416 18.99 -5.87 30.68
C TRP A 416 19.44 -7.30 30.40
N ARG A 417 20.06 -7.97 31.36
CA ARG A 417 20.47 -9.38 31.24
C ARG A 417 19.26 -10.26 30.96
N ASP A 418 18.18 -10.06 31.70
CA ASP A 418 16.92 -10.79 31.52
C ASP A 418 16.31 -10.47 30.14
N SER A 419 16.27 -9.19 29.73
CA SER A 419 15.80 -8.78 28.40
C SER A 419 16.63 -9.38 27.25
N LEU A 420 17.96 -9.45 27.39
CA LEU A 420 18.87 -10.06 26.40
C LEU A 420 18.64 -11.58 26.31
N THR A 421 18.23 -12.23 27.40
CA THR A 421 17.90 -13.66 27.42
C THR A 421 16.62 -13.97 26.65
N ASP A 422 15.66 -13.03 26.65
CA ASP A 422 14.36 -13.17 25.98
C ASP A 422 14.37 -12.67 24.51
N VAL A 423 15.53 -12.26 23.99
CA VAL A 423 15.64 -11.79 22.60
C VAL A 423 15.36 -12.93 21.63
N THR A 424 14.36 -12.72 20.77
CA THR A 424 14.06 -13.61 19.65
C THR A 424 14.23 -12.85 18.34
N LEU A 425 15.15 -13.30 17.49
CA LEU A 425 15.34 -12.73 16.15
C LEU A 425 14.27 -13.26 15.20
N THR A 426 13.33 -12.42 14.77
CA THR A 426 12.26 -12.82 13.84
C THR A 426 12.04 -11.81 12.72
N GLU A 427 11.81 -12.32 11.51
CA GLU A 427 11.53 -11.51 10.31
C GLU A 427 10.01 -11.41 10.11
N THR A 428 9.33 -10.75 11.04
CA THR A 428 7.86 -10.71 11.07
C THR A 428 7.32 -9.45 10.36
N PRO A 429 6.40 -9.59 9.39
CA PRO A 429 5.75 -8.44 8.76
C PRO A 429 4.93 -7.61 9.74
N HIS A 430 5.09 -6.30 9.75
CA HIS A 430 4.39 -5.42 10.69
C HIS A 430 2.94 -5.13 10.28
N VAL A 431 2.69 -4.78 9.01
CA VAL A 431 1.39 -4.25 8.53
C VAL A 431 0.70 -5.13 7.48
N ARG A 432 1.05 -6.42 7.38
CA ARG A 432 0.55 -7.32 6.30
C ARG A 432 -0.97 -7.34 6.16
N SER A 433 -1.69 -7.44 7.27
CA SER A 433 -3.16 -7.50 7.27
C SER A 433 -3.78 -6.21 6.75
N GLU A 434 -3.25 -5.06 7.16
CA GLU A 434 -3.72 -3.73 6.76
C GLU A 434 -3.51 -3.50 5.26
N VAL A 435 -2.37 -3.95 4.71
CA VAL A 435 -2.10 -3.87 3.26
C VAL A 435 -3.09 -4.72 2.46
N ILE A 436 -3.39 -5.95 2.91
CA ILE A 436 -4.38 -6.81 2.26
C ILE A 436 -5.77 -6.17 2.31
N GLU A 437 -6.16 -5.62 3.45
CA GLU A 437 -7.43 -4.91 3.63
C GLU A 437 -7.52 -3.71 2.68
N SER A 438 -6.47 -2.88 2.61
CA SER A 438 -6.41 -1.73 1.70
C SER A 438 -6.50 -2.12 0.23
N ILE A 439 -5.87 -3.22 -0.19
CA ILE A 439 -5.98 -3.71 -1.58
C ILE A 439 -7.42 -4.11 -1.90
N ILE A 440 -8.07 -4.83 -0.98
CA ILE A 440 -9.45 -5.31 -1.18
C ILE A 440 -10.42 -4.12 -1.18
N MET A 441 -10.25 -3.17 -0.25
CA MET A 441 -11.08 -1.96 -0.18
C MET A 441 -10.82 -0.98 -1.34
N GLY A 442 -9.64 -1.05 -1.96
CA GLY A 442 -9.27 -0.23 -3.12
C GLY A 442 -9.84 -0.74 -4.45
N VAL A 443 -10.52 -1.89 -4.47
CA VAL A 443 -11.29 -2.31 -5.64
C VAL A 443 -12.62 -1.54 -5.61
N ASP A 444 -12.75 -0.58 -6.52
CA ASP A 444 -13.94 0.26 -6.65
C ASP A 444 -15.20 -0.59 -6.86
N ASP A 445 -16.30 -0.26 -6.19
CA ASP A 445 -17.59 -0.92 -6.39
C ASP A 445 -18.03 -0.84 -7.87
N ASP A 446 -17.67 0.24 -8.58
CA ASP A 446 -17.91 0.42 -10.02
C ASP A 446 -17.13 -0.57 -10.89
N THR A 447 -15.97 -1.03 -10.41
CA THR A 447 -15.12 -2.02 -11.10
C THR A 447 -15.72 -3.43 -11.02
N ILE A 448 -16.41 -3.75 -9.92
CA ILE A 448 -17.07 -5.06 -9.71
C ILE A 448 -18.55 -5.02 -10.15
N ALA A 449 -18.98 -3.94 -10.81
CA ALA A 449 -20.36 -3.74 -11.21
C ALA A 449 -20.87 -4.90 -12.10
N PRO A 450 -22.14 -5.33 -11.92
CA PRO A 450 -22.68 -6.49 -12.62
C PRO A 450 -22.44 -6.44 -14.13
N THR A 451 -21.71 -7.43 -14.64
CA THR A 451 -21.41 -7.59 -16.07
C THR A 451 -21.78 -9.00 -16.50
N TYR A 452 -22.57 -9.12 -17.56
CA TYR A 452 -23.06 -10.40 -18.07
C TYR A 452 -22.80 -10.53 -19.56
N PHE A 453 -22.35 -11.72 -19.98
CA PHE A 453 -22.38 -12.09 -21.39
C PHE A 453 -23.82 -12.38 -21.80
N VAL A 454 -24.25 -11.73 -22.87
CA VAL A 454 -25.63 -11.79 -23.34
C VAL A 454 -25.67 -12.60 -24.63
N TYR A 455 -26.67 -13.46 -24.76
CA TYR A 455 -26.85 -14.26 -25.97
C TYR A 455 -28.31 -14.41 -26.36
N THR A 456 -28.53 -14.71 -27.63
CA THR A 456 -29.74 -15.36 -28.12
C THR A 456 -29.33 -16.64 -28.82
N LEU A 457 -30.00 -17.73 -28.51
CA LEU A 457 -29.93 -18.97 -29.28
C LEU A 457 -31.34 -19.54 -29.38
N PRO A 458 -31.72 -20.14 -30.53
CA PRO A 458 -33.05 -20.68 -30.70
C PRO A 458 -33.33 -21.75 -29.63
N ASP A 459 -34.40 -21.53 -28.85
CA ASP A 459 -34.78 -22.45 -27.77
C ASP A 459 -35.59 -23.63 -28.33
N PRO A 460 -35.05 -24.85 -28.32
CA PRO A 460 -35.73 -26.01 -28.90
C PRO A 460 -37.03 -26.39 -28.18
N ASP A 461 -37.25 -25.89 -26.96
CA ASP A 461 -38.46 -26.15 -26.19
C ASP A 461 -39.55 -25.07 -26.44
N ALA A 462 -39.17 -23.85 -26.84
CA ALA A 462 -40.09 -22.75 -27.10
C ALA A 462 -40.68 -22.75 -28.52
N LEU A 463 -40.01 -23.41 -29.48
CA LEU A 463 -40.39 -23.48 -30.91
C LEU A 463 -41.73 -24.20 -31.22
N GLY A 464 -42.44 -24.68 -30.20
CA GLY A 464 -43.70 -25.41 -30.35
C GLY A 464 -43.49 -26.86 -30.83
N LYS A 465 -44.01 -27.82 -30.05
CA LYS A 465 -43.75 -29.25 -30.24
C LYS A 465 -44.11 -29.76 -31.65
N GLU A 466 -45.27 -29.35 -32.18
CA GLU A 466 -45.76 -29.78 -33.51
C GLU A 466 -44.96 -29.24 -34.69
N ARG A 467 -44.47 -27.99 -34.64
CA ARG A 467 -43.69 -27.39 -35.73
C ARG A 467 -42.28 -28.00 -35.82
N MET A 468 -41.67 -28.31 -34.68
CA MET A 468 -40.36 -28.95 -34.65
C MET A 468 -40.42 -30.42 -35.00
N GLU A 469 -41.39 -31.19 -34.52
CA GLU A 469 -41.53 -32.61 -34.88
C GLU A 469 -41.69 -32.80 -36.39
N LYS A 470 -42.37 -31.89 -37.10
CA LYS A 470 -42.58 -31.98 -38.56
C LYS A 470 -41.35 -31.65 -39.41
N TYR A 471 -40.43 -30.80 -38.95
CA TYR A 471 -39.27 -30.34 -39.74
C TYR A 471 -37.94 -30.92 -39.27
N VAL A 472 -37.80 -31.18 -37.96
CA VAL A 472 -36.56 -31.63 -37.34
C VAL A 472 -36.43 -33.15 -37.42
N ASP A 473 -37.50 -33.91 -37.18
CA ASP A 473 -37.39 -35.38 -37.11
C ASP A 473 -37.13 -36.03 -38.49
N ASP A 474 -37.56 -35.38 -39.57
CA ASP A 474 -37.31 -35.82 -40.94
C ASP A 474 -35.85 -35.62 -41.40
N GLN A 475 -35.05 -34.79 -40.70
CA GLN A 475 -33.64 -34.54 -41.05
C GLN A 475 -32.66 -34.90 -39.92
N PRO A 476 -31.78 -35.92 -40.11
CA PRO A 476 -30.82 -36.33 -39.09
C PRO A 476 -29.87 -35.24 -38.59
N ALA A 477 -29.52 -34.26 -39.45
CA ALA A 477 -28.65 -33.14 -39.08
C ALA A 477 -29.33 -32.20 -38.08
N LEU A 478 -30.60 -31.85 -38.32
CA LEU A 478 -31.37 -30.99 -37.42
C LEU A 478 -31.64 -31.67 -36.07
N ARG A 479 -31.84 -32.99 -36.04
CA ARG A 479 -31.94 -33.76 -34.78
C ARG A 479 -30.67 -33.67 -33.94
N ARG A 480 -29.49 -33.75 -34.56
CA ARG A 480 -28.20 -33.59 -33.86
C ARG A 480 -28.04 -32.18 -33.33
N GLU A 481 -28.37 -31.17 -34.13
CA GLU A 481 -28.25 -29.77 -33.69
C GLU A 481 -29.20 -29.45 -32.55
N ARG A 482 -30.45 -29.95 -32.60
CA ARG A 482 -31.40 -29.87 -31.49
C ARG A 482 -30.86 -30.50 -30.21
N ALA A 483 -30.26 -31.70 -30.31
CA ALA A 483 -29.65 -32.37 -29.15
C ALA A 483 -28.46 -31.56 -28.60
N ARG A 484 -27.65 -30.96 -29.48
CA ARG A 484 -26.52 -30.11 -29.11
C ARG A 484 -26.97 -28.85 -28.37
N LEU A 485 -27.99 -28.15 -28.86
CA LEU A 485 -28.54 -26.94 -28.23
C LEU A 485 -29.17 -27.25 -26.87
N LYS A 486 -29.88 -28.38 -26.73
CA LYS A 486 -30.39 -28.85 -25.44
C LYS A 486 -29.26 -29.14 -24.45
N HIS A 487 -28.26 -29.89 -24.89
CA HIS A 487 -27.11 -30.21 -24.07
C HIS A 487 -26.35 -28.96 -23.61
N TRP A 488 -26.14 -28.01 -24.52
CA TRP A 488 -25.55 -26.71 -24.20
C TRP A 488 -26.39 -25.95 -23.18
N LYS A 489 -27.72 -25.88 -23.35
CA LYS A 489 -28.64 -25.22 -22.42
C LYS A 489 -28.60 -25.82 -21.01
N ASP A 490 -28.46 -27.14 -20.91
CA ASP A 490 -28.39 -27.88 -19.63
C ASP A 490 -27.03 -27.75 -18.93
N GLN A 491 -25.96 -27.39 -19.67
CA GLN A 491 -24.59 -27.33 -19.16
C GLN A 491 -23.99 -25.92 -19.13
N ARG A 492 -24.70 -24.90 -19.61
CA ARG A 492 -24.16 -23.54 -19.69
C ARG A 492 -23.90 -22.95 -18.31
N ASP A 493 -22.89 -22.10 -18.24
CA ASP A 493 -22.54 -21.36 -17.02
C ASP A 493 -23.63 -20.38 -16.60
N ASN A 494 -23.65 -20.08 -15.30
CA ASN A 494 -24.62 -19.19 -14.68
C ASN A 494 -24.41 -17.71 -15.02
N ASP A 495 -23.41 -17.36 -15.82
CA ASP A 495 -23.04 -15.95 -16.10
C ASP A 495 -23.57 -15.49 -17.46
N LEU A 496 -24.11 -16.43 -18.25
CA LEU A 496 -24.77 -16.17 -19.52
C LEU A 496 -26.24 -15.80 -19.31
N ARG A 497 -26.67 -14.68 -19.91
CA ARG A 497 -28.03 -14.14 -19.82
C ARG A 497 -28.65 -13.97 -21.20
N ARG A 498 -29.98 -14.04 -21.28
CA ARG A 498 -30.68 -13.83 -22.58
C ARG A 498 -30.76 -12.34 -22.91
N PHE A 499 -30.77 -11.98 -24.20
CA PHE A 499 -31.03 -10.59 -24.62
C PHE A 499 -32.33 -10.04 -24.07
N THR A 500 -33.39 -10.84 -24.06
CA THR A 500 -34.68 -10.48 -23.47
C THR A 500 -34.57 -10.16 -21.97
N GLU A 501 -33.84 -11.01 -21.23
CA GLU A 501 -33.62 -10.85 -19.78
C GLU A 501 -32.80 -9.60 -19.45
N MET A 502 -31.77 -9.30 -20.24
CA MET A 502 -30.93 -8.11 -19.99
C MET A 502 -31.57 -6.81 -20.46
N THR A 503 -32.42 -6.86 -21.49
CA THR A 503 -33.25 -5.71 -21.89
C THR A 503 -34.30 -5.40 -20.82
N ASP A 504 -34.95 -6.44 -20.29
CA ASP A 504 -35.88 -6.35 -19.16
C ASP A 504 -35.21 -5.78 -17.90
N ARG A 505 -34.01 -6.26 -17.56
CA ARG A 505 -33.19 -5.73 -16.46
C ARG A 505 -32.84 -4.26 -16.66
N LEU A 506 -32.42 -3.89 -17.87
CA LEU A 506 -32.06 -2.50 -18.21
C LEU A 506 -33.24 -1.56 -17.97
N PHE A 507 -34.44 -1.89 -18.48
CA PHE A 507 -35.62 -1.04 -18.25
C PHE A 507 -36.12 -1.07 -16.81
N THR A 508 -36.09 -2.23 -16.15
CA THR A 508 -36.50 -2.38 -14.75
C THR A 508 -35.60 -1.55 -13.82
N ARG A 509 -34.32 -1.37 -14.16
CA ARG A 509 -33.40 -0.53 -13.38
C ARG A 509 -33.92 0.90 -13.20
N GLY A 510 -34.48 1.51 -14.25
CA GLY A 510 -35.08 2.85 -14.16
C GLY A 510 -36.43 2.90 -13.43
N GLN A 511 -37.04 1.74 -13.16
CA GLN A 511 -38.28 1.64 -12.39
C GLN A 511 -38.00 1.38 -10.90
N GLU A 512 -36.95 0.62 -10.59
CA GLU A 512 -36.55 0.26 -9.22
C GLU A 512 -35.70 1.33 -8.55
N ARG A 513 -34.92 2.09 -9.33
CA ARG A 513 -34.01 3.12 -8.82
C ARG A 513 -34.43 4.50 -9.31
N ASP A 514 -34.32 5.49 -8.43
CA ASP A 514 -34.49 6.89 -8.79
C ASP A 514 -33.17 7.37 -9.43
N LEU A 515 -33.09 7.26 -10.76
CA LEU A 515 -31.92 7.70 -11.52
C LEU A 515 -31.97 9.23 -11.69
N GLU A 516 -30.85 9.89 -11.44
CA GLU A 516 -30.68 11.33 -11.65
C GLU A 516 -30.93 11.72 -13.12
N GLU A 517 -30.35 10.97 -14.06
CA GLU A 517 -30.59 11.18 -15.49
C GLU A 517 -31.68 10.23 -15.99
N ARG A 518 -32.87 10.78 -16.20
CA ARG A 518 -34.03 10.00 -16.67
C ARG A 518 -34.05 9.92 -18.20
N VAL A 519 -33.06 9.28 -18.81
CA VAL A 519 -32.99 9.09 -20.27
C VAL A 519 -32.80 7.61 -20.59
N VAL A 520 -33.61 7.11 -21.52
CA VAL A 520 -33.45 5.81 -22.17
C VAL A 520 -32.99 6.06 -23.60
N ARG A 521 -31.85 5.46 -23.95
CA ARG A 521 -31.24 5.58 -25.28
C ARG A 521 -31.35 4.23 -25.97
N ILE A 522 -31.96 4.18 -27.16
CA ILE A 522 -32.05 2.97 -27.97
C ILE A 522 -31.51 3.28 -29.37
N MET A 523 -30.46 2.58 -29.77
CA MET A 523 -29.90 2.62 -31.10
C MET A 523 -30.05 1.25 -31.74
N THR A 524 -30.79 1.17 -32.85
CA THR A 524 -30.98 -0.07 -33.59
C THR A 524 -31.15 0.20 -35.09
N PRO A 525 -30.43 -0.50 -35.99
CA PRO A 525 -30.58 -0.28 -37.42
C PRO A 525 -31.88 -0.84 -37.99
N TYR A 526 -32.47 -1.84 -37.32
CA TYR A 526 -33.69 -2.48 -37.71
C TYR A 526 -34.56 -2.76 -36.49
N ASP A 527 -35.87 -2.64 -36.68
CA ASP A 527 -36.88 -2.87 -35.66
C ASP A 527 -38.11 -3.60 -36.24
N ASP A 528 -38.89 -4.22 -35.37
CA ASP A 528 -40.17 -4.83 -35.69
C ASP A 528 -41.16 -4.75 -34.51
N ASP A 529 -42.13 -5.69 -34.46
CA ASP A 529 -43.15 -5.77 -33.42
C ASP A 529 -42.57 -6.06 -32.01
N THR A 530 -41.27 -6.36 -31.88
CA THR A 530 -40.59 -6.57 -30.57
C THR A 530 -40.72 -5.37 -29.63
N PHE A 531 -40.85 -4.15 -30.16
CA PHE A 531 -41.21 -2.99 -29.35
C PHE A 531 -42.48 -3.21 -28.53
N SER A 532 -43.48 -3.93 -29.06
CA SER A 532 -44.71 -4.23 -28.34
C SER A 532 -44.49 -5.04 -27.05
N GLU A 533 -43.47 -5.89 -27.01
CA GLU A 533 -43.12 -6.70 -25.83
C GLU A 533 -42.66 -5.81 -24.67
N TYR A 534 -41.88 -4.76 -24.96
CA TYR A 534 -41.32 -3.84 -23.97
C TYR A 534 -42.16 -2.57 -23.77
N THR A 535 -43.25 -2.40 -24.52
CA THR A 535 -44.00 -1.14 -24.51
C THR A 535 -44.59 -0.83 -23.13
N SER A 536 -44.98 -1.85 -22.36
CA SER A 536 -45.48 -1.65 -20.99
C SER A 536 -44.42 -1.02 -20.06
N GLN A 537 -43.15 -1.42 -20.19
CA GLN A 537 -42.04 -0.91 -19.40
C GLN A 537 -41.63 0.48 -19.84
N LEU A 538 -41.50 0.69 -21.16
CA LEU A 538 -41.23 2.00 -21.74
C LEU A 538 -42.31 3.02 -21.34
N ARG A 539 -43.60 2.64 -21.36
CA ARG A 539 -44.70 3.47 -20.85
C ARG A 539 -44.54 3.82 -19.38
N SER A 540 -44.10 2.86 -18.55
CA SER A 540 -43.88 3.15 -17.14
C SER A 540 -42.77 4.17 -16.97
N LEU A 541 -41.63 3.97 -17.63
CA LEU A 541 -40.50 4.90 -17.61
C LEU A 541 -40.93 6.30 -18.08
N LEU A 542 -41.66 6.41 -19.19
CA LEU A 542 -42.16 7.70 -19.69
C LEU A 542 -43.10 8.40 -18.69
N ARG A 543 -43.98 7.66 -17.99
CA ARG A 543 -44.83 8.22 -16.91
C ARG A 543 -44.01 8.68 -15.71
N ASP A 544 -42.89 8.02 -15.45
CA ASP A 544 -41.94 8.39 -14.39
C ASP A 544 -41.01 9.54 -14.83
N GLY A 545 -41.27 10.13 -16.00
CA GLY A 545 -40.57 11.32 -16.50
C GLY A 545 -39.31 11.02 -17.29
N TYR A 546 -39.09 9.78 -17.72
CA TYR A 546 -37.97 9.47 -18.61
C TYR A 546 -38.19 10.03 -20.01
N GLU A 547 -37.11 10.47 -20.65
CA GLU A 547 -37.02 10.74 -22.08
C GLU A 547 -36.61 9.46 -22.83
N LEU A 548 -37.30 9.12 -23.91
CA LEU A 548 -36.90 8.06 -24.83
C LEU A 548 -36.25 8.67 -26.09
N ARG A 549 -34.97 8.39 -26.28
CA ARG A 549 -34.21 8.74 -27.49
C ARG A 549 -34.02 7.51 -28.35
N LEU A 550 -34.65 7.49 -29.53
CA LEU A 550 -34.53 6.38 -30.48
C LEU A 550 -33.74 6.81 -31.73
N LEU A 551 -32.59 6.16 -31.93
CA LEU A 551 -31.81 6.25 -33.17
C LEU A 551 -32.03 5.01 -34.02
N THR A 552 -32.60 5.20 -35.20
CA THR A 552 -32.82 4.11 -36.15
C THR A 552 -32.38 4.48 -37.56
N ARG A 553 -32.18 3.46 -38.40
CA ARG A 553 -31.91 3.70 -39.82
C ARG A 553 -33.17 4.28 -40.49
N HIS A 554 -32.99 5.16 -41.47
CA HIS A 554 -34.12 5.60 -42.28
C HIS A 554 -34.75 4.43 -43.05
N THR A 555 -36.02 4.15 -42.75
CA THR A 555 -36.82 3.10 -43.38
C THR A 555 -37.29 3.56 -44.76
N LYS A 556 -37.24 2.66 -45.76
CA LYS A 556 -37.54 3.02 -47.17
C LYS A 556 -39.03 2.97 -47.48
N GLN A 557 -39.82 2.28 -46.66
CA GLN A 557 -41.20 1.95 -46.98
C GLN A 557 -42.18 2.52 -45.95
N ARG A 558 -43.29 3.07 -46.46
CA ARG A 558 -44.33 3.72 -45.65
C ARG A 558 -44.89 2.83 -44.52
N TRP A 559 -45.06 1.53 -44.79
CA TRP A 559 -45.60 0.60 -43.80
C TRP A 559 -44.66 0.37 -42.62
N GLU A 560 -43.34 0.57 -42.78
CA GLU A 560 -42.36 0.46 -41.70
C GLU A 560 -42.57 1.59 -40.67
N TRP A 561 -42.84 2.81 -41.16
CA TRP A 561 -43.21 3.95 -40.32
C TRP A 561 -44.60 3.81 -39.70
N GLU A 562 -45.59 3.35 -40.46
CA GLU A 562 -46.93 3.10 -39.93
C GLU A 562 -46.90 2.05 -38.83
N ARG A 563 -46.08 1.02 -38.97
CA ARG A 563 -45.85 -0.02 -37.95
C ARG A 563 -45.12 0.53 -36.72
N LEU A 564 -44.02 1.27 -36.88
CA LEU A 564 -43.33 1.89 -35.74
C LEU A 564 -44.26 2.85 -34.99
N ARG A 565 -45.06 3.65 -35.72
CA ARG A 565 -46.12 4.47 -35.14
C ARG A 565 -47.12 3.60 -34.39
N ASP A 566 -47.72 2.60 -35.01
CA ASP A 566 -48.81 1.84 -34.40
C ASP A 566 -48.34 1.01 -33.19
N ASN A 567 -47.13 0.48 -33.22
CA ASN A 567 -46.58 -0.36 -32.15
C ASN A 567 -45.97 0.43 -31.00
N LEU A 568 -45.14 1.45 -31.30
CA LEU A 568 -44.47 2.23 -30.26
C LEU A 568 -45.36 3.40 -29.83
N LEU A 569 -45.85 4.20 -30.79
CA LEU A 569 -46.49 5.49 -30.51
C LEU A 569 -48.03 5.42 -30.41
N GLY A 570 -48.66 4.38 -30.97
CA GLY A 570 -50.12 4.28 -31.13
C GLY A 570 -50.87 4.21 -29.81
N ASP A 571 -50.19 3.68 -28.80
CA ASP A 571 -50.68 3.58 -27.43
C ASP A 571 -49.94 4.55 -26.46
N LEU A 572 -49.03 5.39 -26.96
CA LEU A 572 -48.34 6.45 -26.20
C LEU A 572 -49.07 7.79 -26.37
N GLU A 573 -50.36 7.83 -26.01
CA GLU A 573 -51.14 9.09 -26.08
C GLU A 573 -50.68 10.11 -25.01
N GLU A 574 -50.25 9.64 -23.83
CA GLU A 574 -49.72 10.46 -22.74
C GLU A 574 -48.18 10.42 -22.71
N ASN A 575 -47.52 11.56 -22.46
CA ASN A 575 -46.05 11.73 -22.40
C ASN A 575 -45.32 11.54 -23.75
N ARG A 576 -46.04 11.69 -24.87
CA ARG A 576 -45.47 11.57 -26.21
C ARG A 576 -44.39 12.61 -26.51
N GLU A 577 -44.49 13.76 -25.86
CA GLU A 577 -43.49 14.83 -25.87
C GLU A 577 -42.12 14.40 -25.32
N ASN A 578 -42.06 13.31 -24.56
CA ASN A 578 -40.81 12.75 -24.03
C ASN A 578 -40.20 11.69 -24.97
N VAL A 579 -40.76 11.48 -26.17
CA VAL A 579 -40.23 10.54 -27.16
C VAL A 579 -39.66 11.31 -28.34
N THR A 580 -38.38 11.12 -28.60
CA THR A 580 -37.70 11.70 -29.77
C THR A 580 -37.14 10.57 -30.64
N ILE A 581 -37.43 10.63 -31.94
CA ILE A 581 -36.94 9.66 -32.92
C ILE A 581 -36.11 10.38 -33.96
N ARG A 582 -34.86 9.94 -34.13
CA ARG A 582 -33.92 10.48 -35.14
C ARG A 582 -33.43 9.38 -36.06
N THR A 583 -33.17 9.74 -37.31
CA THR A 583 -32.57 8.82 -38.27
C THR A 583 -31.15 9.24 -38.63
N TYR A 584 -30.21 8.32 -38.71
CA TYR A 584 -28.80 8.65 -39.00
C TYR A 584 -28.44 8.49 -40.49
N SER A 585 -29.42 8.64 -41.38
CA SER A 585 -29.26 8.48 -42.84
C SER A 585 -28.27 9.44 -43.49
N ARG A 586 -28.06 10.64 -42.93
CA ARG A 586 -27.12 11.64 -43.45
C ARG A 586 -25.71 11.58 -42.85
N TYR A 587 -25.38 10.57 -42.05
CA TYR A 587 -24.01 10.42 -41.50
C TYR A 587 -22.91 10.42 -42.59
N LYS A 588 -23.26 10.04 -43.83
CA LYS A 588 -22.38 10.10 -45.01
C LYS A 588 -22.07 11.51 -45.53
N GLU A 589 -22.90 12.51 -45.22
CA GLU A 589 -22.76 13.88 -45.75
C GLU A 589 -21.65 14.69 -45.05
N TYR A 590 -21.26 14.30 -43.83
CA TYR A 590 -20.24 14.99 -43.02
C TYR A 590 -18.85 14.36 -43.08
N GLN A 591 -18.67 13.23 -43.77
CA GLN A 591 -17.36 12.66 -44.05
C GLN A 591 -16.78 13.37 -45.28
N ARG A 592 -15.51 13.83 -45.19
CA ARG A 592 -14.77 14.41 -46.33
C ARG A 592 -14.57 13.36 -47.42
N VAL A 593 -15.59 13.15 -48.24
CA VAL A 593 -15.48 12.46 -49.53
C VAL A 593 -14.60 13.33 -50.41
N THR A 594 -13.37 12.90 -50.66
CA THR A 594 -12.49 13.54 -51.63
C THR A 594 -12.70 12.90 -53.00
N SER A 595 -12.14 13.48 -54.05
CA SER A 595 -12.16 12.89 -55.39
C SER A 595 -11.39 11.57 -55.51
N GLU A 596 -10.74 11.11 -54.44
CA GLU A 596 -9.96 9.87 -54.37
C GLU A 596 -10.69 8.74 -53.63
N THR A 597 -11.87 9.01 -53.04
CA THR A 597 -12.67 7.99 -52.34
C THR A 597 -13.37 7.08 -53.35
N ASP A 598 -13.12 5.77 -53.28
CA ASP A 598 -13.79 4.77 -54.10
C ASP A 598 -15.29 4.71 -53.73
N GLU A 599 -16.17 4.82 -54.73
CA GLU A 599 -17.62 4.77 -54.52
C GLU A 599 -18.10 3.40 -54.02
N THR A 600 -17.30 2.34 -54.19
CA THR A 600 -17.59 1.00 -53.65
C THR A 600 -17.35 0.89 -52.15
N ASP A 601 -16.40 1.65 -51.59
CA ASP A 601 -16.16 1.74 -50.14
C ASP A 601 -17.30 2.47 -49.42
N LEU A 602 -18.02 3.37 -50.11
CA LEU A 602 -19.18 4.08 -49.57
C LEU A 602 -20.34 3.16 -49.17
N ALA A 603 -20.39 1.91 -49.64
CA ALA A 603 -21.40 0.93 -49.22
C ALA A 603 -21.15 0.37 -47.81
N GLU A 604 -19.90 0.36 -47.34
CA GLU A 604 -19.50 -0.17 -46.03
C GLU A 604 -19.67 0.83 -44.87
N PHE A 605 -19.78 2.13 -45.15
CA PHE A 605 -19.85 3.16 -44.11
C PHE A 605 -21.30 3.50 -43.71
N GLY A 606 -21.69 3.18 -42.48
CA GLY A 606 -22.96 3.58 -41.86
C GLY A 606 -23.04 3.12 -40.41
N VAL A 607 -23.77 3.84 -39.54
CA VAL A 607 -23.95 3.42 -38.15
C VAL A 607 -24.78 2.13 -38.12
N HIS A 608 -24.17 1.03 -37.67
CA HIS A 608 -24.82 -0.29 -37.55
C HIS A 608 -24.78 -0.83 -36.11
N ALA A 609 -24.55 0.06 -35.14
CA ALA A 609 -24.50 -0.27 -33.73
C ALA A 609 -25.89 -0.68 -33.22
N LYS A 610 -25.93 -1.68 -32.34
CA LYS A 610 -27.11 -2.04 -31.55
C LYS A 610 -26.77 -1.82 -30.09
N LEU A 611 -27.26 -0.72 -29.55
CA LEU A 611 -26.89 -0.23 -28.24
C LEU A 611 -28.14 0.25 -27.52
N GLN A 612 -28.25 -0.11 -26.25
CA GLN A 612 -29.27 0.40 -25.35
C GLN A 612 -28.58 0.88 -24.08
N THR A 613 -28.97 2.06 -23.60
CA THR A 613 -28.52 2.55 -22.29
C THR A 613 -29.67 3.20 -21.53
N ILE A 614 -29.53 3.27 -20.21
CA ILE A 614 -30.44 4.00 -19.32
C ILE A 614 -29.63 4.70 -18.25
N GLY A 615 -30.04 5.90 -17.83
CA GLY A 615 -29.37 6.62 -16.74
C GLY A 615 -28.12 7.38 -17.16
N HIS A 616 -27.46 7.96 -16.15
CA HIS A 616 -26.13 8.57 -16.26
C HIS A 616 -25.04 7.49 -16.14
N SER A 617 -23.79 7.79 -16.49
CA SER A 617 -22.68 6.84 -16.45
C SER A 617 -22.47 6.15 -15.10
N ILE A 618 -22.62 6.88 -13.99
CA ILE A 618 -22.34 6.38 -12.62
C ILE A 618 -23.44 5.50 -12.02
N GLU A 619 -24.66 5.54 -12.57
CA GLU A 619 -25.83 4.88 -11.98
C GLU A 619 -26.57 3.98 -12.97
N GLY A 620 -26.29 4.17 -14.26
CA GLY A 620 -26.98 3.57 -15.38
C GLY A 620 -26.54 2.15 -15.71
N ALA A 621 -26.90 1.73 -16.92
CA ALA A 621 -26.49 0.46 -17.49
C ALA A 621 -26.42 0.55 -19.01
N ALA A 622 -25.64 -0.33 -19.62
CA ALA A 622 -25.49 -0.44 -21.06
C ALA A 622 -25.66 -1.89 -21.51
N LEU A 623 -26.38 -2.09 -22.62
CA LEU A 623 -26.51 -3.34 -23.34
C LEU A 623 -26.07 -3.13 -24.79
N LEU A 624 -24.96 -3.74 -25.17
CA LEU A 624 -24.36 -3.65 -26.50
C LEU A 624 -24.26 -5.06 -27.11
N GLY A 625 -24.54 -5.20 -28.40
CA GLY A 625 -24.30 -6.48 -29.07
C GLY A 625 -24.71 -6.55 -30.52
N SER A 626 -24.91 -7.77 -31.01
CA SER A 626 -25.28 -8.07 -32.40
C SER A 626 -26.79 -8.07 -32.64
N ALA A 627 -27.60 -8.22 -31.59
CA ALA A 627 -29.05 -8.28 -31.68
C ALA A 627 -29.65 -6.93 -32.09
N ASN A 628 -30.33 -6.89 -33.24
CA ASN A 628 -31.24 -5.78 -33.53
C ASN A 628 -32.47 -5.88 -32.63
N PHE A 629 -33.18 -4.77 -32.44
CA PHE A 629 -34.42 -4.72 -31.67
C PHE A 629 -35.60 -5.37 -32.44
N MET A 630 -35.46 -6.66 -32.75
CA MET A 630 -36.33 -7.46 -33.62
C MET A 630 -36.56 -8.85 -33.04
N GLU A 631 -37.68 -9.48 -33.39
CA GLU A 631 -38.16 -10.71 -32.75
C GLU A 631 -37.19 -11.85 -33.07
N ASN A 632 -36.74 -11.87 -34.33
CA ASN A 632 -35.73 -12.79 -34.80
C ASN A 632 -34.41 -12.66 -34.04
N SER A 633 -33.91 -11.46 -33.78
CA SER A 633 -32.67 -11.29 -33.02
C SER A 633 -32.83 -11.64 -31.54
N TYR A 634 -34.01 -11.41 -30.94
CA TYR A 634 -34.22 -11.65 -29.51
C TYR A 634 -34.59 -13.09 -29.17
N ASN A 635 -35.19 -13.83 -30.10
CA ASN A 635 -35.73 -15.17 -29.84
C ASN A 635 -35.14 -16.29 -30.72
N TRP A 636 -34.64 -15.98 -31.92
CA TRP A 636 -34.45 -16.99 -32.96
C TRP A 636 -33.01 -17.08 -33.50
N ASN A 637 -32.36 -15.95 -33.76
CA ASN A 637 -31.03 -15.88 -34.34
C ASN A 637 -29.97 -16.10 -33.25
N PRO A 638 -28.84 -16.75 -33.59
CA PRO A 638 -27.64 -16.68 -32.78
C PRO A 638 -27.17 -15.23 -32.67
N GLU A 639 -27.24 -14.64 -31.48
CA GLU A 639 -26.76 -13.30 -31.18
C GLU A 639 -25.84 -13.33 -29.95
N CYS A 640 -24.93 -12.36 -29.85
CA CYS A 640 -24.08 -12.15 -28.69
C CYS A 640 -23.98 -10.67 -28.31
N GLY A 641 -23.68 -10.40 -27.05
CA GLY A 641 -23.52 -9.05 -26.53
C GLY A 641 -23.01 -9.04 -25.09
N VAL A 642 -22.98 -7.85 -24.51
CA VAL A 642 -22.58 -7.58 -23.14
C VAL A 642 -23.59 -6.62 -22.53
N TYR A 643 -24.04 -6.96 -21.32
CA TYR A 643 -24.73 -6.06 -20.41
C TYR A 643 -23.73 -5.69 -19.31
N THR A 644 -23.65 -4.42 -18.95
CA THR A 644 -22.83 -3.98 -17.81
C THR A 644 -23.39 -2.75 -17.11
N GLU A 645 -23.10 -2.67 -15.82
CA GLU A 645 -23.34 -1.51 -14.96
C GLU A 645 -22.04 -0.77 -14.63
N ASN A 646 -20.92 -1.16 -15.24
CA ASN A 646 -19.63 -0.52 -15.05
C ASN A 646 -19.63 0.90 -15.64
N SER A 647 -19.33 1.89 -14.81
CA SER A 647 -19.51 3.30 -15.15
C SER A 647 -18.67 3.77 -16.34
N ASN A 648 -17.45 3.24 -16.51
CA ASN A 648 -16.60 3.56 -17.66
C ASN A 648 -17.18 3.05 -18.97
N PHE A 649 -17.70 1.81 -18.99
CA PHE A 649 -18.34 1.27 -20.18
C PHE A 649 -19.64 2.01 -20.48
N VAL A 650 -20.45 2.29 -19.46
CA VAL A 650 -21.70 3.05 -19.62
C VAL A 650 -21.42 4.46 -20.14
N ALA A 651 -20.39 5.14 -19.62
CA ALA A 651 -19.94 6.44 -20.13
C ALA A 651 -19.59 6.39 -21.61
N ALA A 652 -18.72 5.47 -22.02
CA ALA A 652 -18.32 5.34 -23.42
C ALA A 652 -19.51 5.01 -24.34
N ALA A 653 -20.44 4.19 -23.87
CA ALA A 653 -21.66 3.88 -24.60
C ALA A 653 -22.58 5.11 -24.75
N ILE A 654 -22.77 5.88 -23.68
CA ILE A 654 -23.54 7.13 -23.70
C ILE A 654 -22.89 8.15 -24.63
N ASP A 655 -21.58 8.36 -24.51
CA ASP A 655 -20.82 9.30 -25.36
C ASP A 655 -20.96 8.96 -26.84
N PHE A 656 -20.84 7.67 -27.18
CA PHE A 656 -21.05 7.22 -28.56
C PHE A 656 -22.48 7.47 -29.05
N PHE A 657 -23.49 7.15 -28.22
CA PHE A 657 -24.88 7.40 -28.57
C PHE A 657 -25.15 8.89 -28.78
N ASP A 658 -24.77 9.72 -27.81
CA ASP A 658 -25.05 11.16 -27.80
C ASP A 658 -24.31 11.86 -28.94
N HIS A 659 -23.09 11.43 -29.29
CA HIS A 659 -22.40 11.92 -30.49
C HIS A 659 -23.19 11.67 -31.78
N VAL A 660 -23.73 10.45 -31.97
CA VAL A 660 -24.58 10.16 -33.15
C VAL A 660 -25.92 10.88 -33.07
N TRP A 661 -26.46 11.06 -31.87
CA TRP A 661 -27.71 11.78 -31.61
C TRP A 661 -27.64 13.23 -32.05
N GLU A 662 -26.57 13.94 -31.68
CA GLU A 662 -26.29 15.32 -32.08
C GLU A 662 -26.18 15.45 -33.60
N LEU A 663 -25.40 14.57 -34.24
CA LEU A 663 -25.25 14.56 -35.70
C LEU A 663 -26.57 14.31 -36.45
N SER A 664 -27.50 13.60 -35.81
CA SER A 664 -28.79 13.23 -36.41
C SER A 664 -29.91 14.25 -36.12
N GLU A 665 -29.62 15.39 -35.49
CA GLU A 665 -30.62 16.43 -35.16
C GLU A 665 -31.41 16.89 -36.38
N ALA A 666 -30.74 17.07 -37.52
CA ALA A 666 -31.39 17.51 -38.77
C ALA A 666 -32.29 16.44 -39.43
N ASP A 667 -32.32 15.23 -38.88
CA ASP A 667 -33.06 14.05 -39.33
C ASP A 667 -34.05 13.55 -38.26
N GLU A 668 -34.47 14.45 -37.37
CA GLU A 668 -35.56 14.21 -36.43
C GLU A 668 -36.90 14.01 -37.15
N VAL A 669 -37.67 13.04 -36.67
CA VAL A 669 -38.97 12.67 -37.23
C VAL A 669 -40.07 13.47 -36.54
N ASP A 670 -40.79 14.29 -37.30
CA ASP A 670 -41.97 15.00 -36.79
C ASP A 670 -43.09 14.01 -36.44
N LEU A 671 -43.30 13.83 -35.14
CA LEU A 671 -44.31 12.92 -34.60
C LEU A 671 -45.74 13.46 -34.76
N THR A 672 -45.92 14.78 -34.89
CA THR A 672 -47.24 15.41 -35.08
C THR A 672 -47.76 15.19 -36.51
N SER A 673 -46.85 15.03 -37.47
CA SER A 673 -47.16 14.93 -38.89
C SER A 673 -46.97 13.52 -39.47
N LEU A 674 -47.07 12.43 -38.69
CA LEU A 674 -46.90 11.04 -39.16
C LEU A 674 -47.84 10.59 -40.32
N GLN A 675 -48.68 11.49 -40.86
CA GLN A 675 -49.42 11.31 -42.11
C GLN A 675 -48.77 11.98 -43.34
N GLU A 676 -47.82 12.89 -43.15
CA GLU A 676 -47.07 13.56 -44.20
C GLU A 676 -45.63 13.03 -44.20
N ILE A 677 -45.40 11.98 -44.98
CA ILE A 677 -44.06 11.55 -45.38
C ILE A 677 -43.26 12.81 -45.76
N PRO A 678 -42.03 13.02 -45.24
CA PRO A 678 -41.23 14.18 -45.60
C PRO A 678 -41.20 14.34 -47.12
N ARG A 679 -41.76 15.44 -47.65
CA ARG A 679 -41.81 15.73 -49.11
C ARG A 679 -40.43 15.99 -49.73
N ARG A 680 -39.36 15.86 -48.96
CA ARG A 680 -38.00 15.98 -49.46
C ARG A 680 -37.66 14.68 -50.18
N SER A 681 -37.38 14.78 -51.47
CA SER A 681 -36.64 13.73 -52.18
C SER A 681 -35.24 13.68 -51.57
N PHE A 682 -35.04 12.86 -50.55
CA PHE A 682 -33.71 12.56 -50.05
C PHE A 682 -33.07 11.52 -50.97
N TYR A 683 -31.75 11.67 -51.18
CA TYR A 683 -30.96 11.08 -52.26
C TYR A 683 -31.34 9.63 -52.61
N PRO A 684 -31.38 9.29 -53.91
CA PRO A 684 -31.87 8.00 -54.37
C PRO A 684 -31.06 6.84 -53.80
N SER A 685 -31.79 5.80 -53.45
CA SER A 685 -31.37 4.47 -53.04
C SER A 685 -30.03 3.96 -53.60
N TYR A 686 -29.07 3.68 -52.71
CA TYR A 686 -27.83 2.94 -53.03
C TYR A 686 -27.80 1.49 -52.50
N TYR A 687 -28.98 0.88 -52.33
CA TYR A 687 -29.05 -0.59 -52.20
C TYR A 687 -29.96 -1.09 -53.32
N VAL A 688 -29.32 -1.50 -54.42
CA VAL A 688 -29.84 -2.47 -55.39
C VAL A 688 -29.09 -3.76 -55.15
#